data_AF-A0A3R6Y9J9-F1
#
_entry.id   AF-A0A3R6Y9J9-F1
#
_cell.length_a   1.000
_cell.length_b   1.000
_cell.length_c   1.000
_cell.angle_alpha   90.00
_cell.angle_beta   90.00
_cell.angle_gamma   90.00
#
_symmetry.space_group_name_H-M   'P 1'
#
loop_
_entity.id
_entity.type
_entity.pdbx_description
1 polymer ?
#
loop_
_entity_poly.entity_id
_entity_poly.type
_entity_poly.pdbx_seq_one_letter_code
_entity_poly.pdbx_strand_id
1 'polypeptide(L)'
;MQSVKARQYYQHQFAKIQEQAGMNPRTLRFSPVYEEAYATYCQKSSLLRVRFCFLLGMCSLGFFLWYDTTQPSYKATASMPFWTFSFGTVSRKAILDVLSICGPITFGSGMLLTYLKRFQRGVWLEMLTFAVFGIVALSLIVRKPVGRFRGPVLPLVLLLIPVFGITKMRFQWSCVLGWSTFVLYLIVQLVSKMFLDAQTSEKWDSVSDLVYQSINYGISIIGGMVSHYRQELLRRRNFALQLPFAGLMEDDSVELKDDKFKKRALLRPVTMGFRNQDVEGLFYKHWYLIDPFPFKNPNEAGLHAGVFRVLRFPIYGLLVDQVILGVQDYKLLWLPGHPASPSSPFTASESAWAYYASLTCRYAIIVPCYLSIVGLLYWMGRAFCNMWLAKSNEENMVEAAILEEEQTKRPLSDVEQVSVLAMNIERWRQWREERWTAMITDNGGYVRYGQLYASLVVSMHVGCIAMLLLWVTRTTHKKQHVYFMGFLNALLFPHRSGFRIRFIYATVTTVSLAIMFMIASALVLASETSSPLKFVLSGDKDLRNLWIEYVSYIVVVLLLGMFVSREEESLRRTFFILKSLRTLEFEQWFHTVLKIQGWMRDKLKAKLRQIRVRQSEVVGRQGDDATKHHHPSFGIPRRTMQWTLLAMMVAALAMMTEAAPPRVRNLEESQDIAQQIREKNQRHLEGKARIRDAQEGRFWRNHL
;
A
#
# COMPACT_ATOMS: atom_id res chain seq x y z
N MET A 1 -26.79 -21.96 11.20
CA MET A 1 -27.30 -20.63 10.76
C MET A 1 -27.08 -19.38 11.67
N GLN A 2 -27.22 -19.42 13.00
CA GLN A 2 -27.19 -18.21 13.87
C GLN A 2 -25.81 -17.54 14.01
N SER A 3 -24.72 -18.31 14.00
CA SER A 3 -23.35 -17.78 14.15
C SER A 3 -22.88 -16.93 12.96
N VAL A 4 -23.28 -17.30 11.73
CA VAL A 4 -22.95 -16.53 10.52
C VAL A 4 -23.71 -15.21 10.47
N LYS A 5 -25.01 -15.22 10.80
CA LYS A 5 -25.80 -14.00 10.90
C LYS A 5 -25.27 -13.08 12.00
N ALA A 6 -24.88 -13.63 13.15
CA ALA A 6 -24.24 -12.89 14.23
C ALA A 6 -22.88 -12.29 13.79
N ARG A 7 -22.05 -13.05 13.08
CA ARG A 7 -20.77 -12.57 12.54
C ARG A 7 -20.93 -11.49 11.45
N GLN A 8 -21.92 -11.64 10.56
CA GLN A 8 -22.25 -10.63 9.56
C GLN A 8 -22.78 -9.35 10.21
N TYR A 9 -23.63 -9.49 11.23
CA TYR A 9 -24.14 -8.37 12.01
C TYR A 9 -23.01 -7.65 12.76
N TYR A 10 -22.11 -8.41 13.40
CA TYR A 10 -20.90 -7.90 14.05
C TYR A 10 -20.04 -7.08 13.06
N GLN A 11 -19.75 -7.64 11.89
CA GLN A 11 -18.97 -6.94 10.85
C GLN A 11 -19.68 -5.68 10.35
N HIS A 12 -21.00 -5.72 10.21
CA HIS A 12 -21.79 -4.58 9.76
C HIS A 12 -21.80 -3.44 10.80
N GLN A 13 -21.94 -3.77 12.09
CA GLN A 13 -21.88 -2.79 13.17
C GLN A 13 -20.49 -2.15 13.29
N PHE A 14 -19.44 -2.97 13.19
CA PHE A 14 -18.06 -2.49 13.16
C PHE A 14 -17.81 -1.54 11.97
N ALA A 15 -18.33 -1.89 10.78
CA ALA A 15 -18.23 -1.04 9.59
C ALA A 15 -18.95 0.30 9.77
N LYS A 16 -20.16 0.30 10.36
CA LYS A 16 -20.91 1.54 10.64
C LYS A 16 -20.17 2.49 11.57
N ILE A 17 -19.52 1.97 12.61
CA ILE A 17 -18.67 2.78 13.51
C ILE A 17 -17.53 3.42 12.73
N GLN A 18 -16.88 2.67 11.83
CA GLN A 18 -15.80 3.22 11.00
C GLN A 18 -16.27 4.23 9.95
N GLU A 19 -17.53 4.14 9.51
CA GLU A 19 -18.14 5.05 8.55
C GLU A 19 -18.47 6.43 9.15
N GLN A 20 -18.55 6.55 10.48
CA GLN A 20 -18.85 7.82 11.18
C GLN A 20 -17.88 8.97 10.84
N ALA A 21 -16.62 8.67 10.55
CA ALA A 21 -15.64 9.68 10.16
C ALA A 21 -15.93 10.32 8.79
N GLY A 22 -16.75 9.67 7.96
CA GLY A 22 -17.20 10.13 6.65
C GLY A 22 -16.06 10.45 5.69
N MET A 23 -15.65 9.50 4.84
CA MET A 23 -14.57 9.72 3.88
C MET A 23 -15.10 9.95 2.46
N ASN A 24 -14.74 11.08 1.85
CA ASN A 24 -15.07 11.32 0.45
C ASN A 24 -14.23 10.41 -0.46
N PRO A 25 -14.85 9.58 -1.33
CA PRO A 25 -14.13 8.60 -2.14
C PRO A 25 -13.21 9.21 -3.21
N ARG A 26 -13.44 10.48 -3.61
CA ARG A 26 -12.63 11.16 -4.63
C ARG A 26 -11.45 11.93 -4.04
N THR A 27 -11.65 12.57 -2.89
CA THR A 27 -10.64 13.44 -2.26
C THR A 27 -9.89 12.77 -1.11
N LEU A 28 -10.36 11.60 -0.66
CA LEU A 28 -9.94 10.90 0.55
C LEU A 28 -10.10 11.70 1.85
N ARG A 29 -10.66 12.91 1.82
CA ARG A 29 -10.81 13.74 3.02
C ARG A 29 -11.91 13.20 3.92
N PHE A 30 -11.68 13.31 5.22
CA PHE A 30 -12.72 13.11 6.22
C PHE A 30 -13.65 14.32 6.29
N SER A 31 -14.70 14.22 7.12
CA SER A 31 -15.46 15.40 7.53
C SER A 31 -14.52 16.45 8.18
N PRO A 32 -14.85 17.75 8.12
CA PRO A 32 -13.94 18.84 8.50
C PRO A 32 -13.29 18.67 9.88
N VAL A 33 -14.09 18.29 10.89
CA VAL A 33 -13.64 18.10 12.28
C VAL A 33 -12.60 16.98 12.38
N TYR A 34 -12.86 15.84 11.73
CA TYR A 34 -11.94 14.70 11.72
C TYR A 34 -10.69 14.96 10.86
N GLU A 35 -10.80 15.77 9.80
CA GLU A 35 -9.68 16.09 8.91
C GLU A 35 -8.63 16.97 9.61
N GLU A 36 -9.05 17.93 10.44
CA GLU A 36 -8.13 18.76 11.22
C GLU A 36 -7.37 17.96 12.29
N ALA A 37 -8.09 17.09 13.01
CA ALA A 37 -7.49 16.17 13.97
C ALA A 37 -6.52 15.19 13.28
N TYR A 38 -6.90 14.65 12.12
CA TYR A 38 -6.06 13.78 11.30
C TYR A 38 -4.78 14.50 10.83
N ALA A 39 -4.91 15.75 10.36
CA ALA A 39 -3.78 16.55 9.91
C ALA A 39 -2.78 16.78 11.05
N THR A 40 -3.26 17.18 12.23
CA THR A 40 -2.42 17.40 13.41
C THR A 40 -1.72 16.13 13.87
N TYR A 41 -2.43 15.00 13.90
CA TYR A 41 -1.86 13.68 14.19
C TYR A 41 -0.75 13.30 13.19
N CYS A 42 -1.01 13.49 11.89
CA CYS A 42 -0.05 13.18 10.85
C CYS A 42 1.22 14.03 10.98
N GLN A 43 1.09 15.34 11.16
CA GLN A 43 2.22 16.26 11.22
C GLN A 43 3.11 16.05 12.46
N LYS A 44 2.51 15.77 13.63
CA LYS A 44 3.27 15.43 14.83
C LYS A 44 4.12 14.17 14.62
N SER A 45 3.60 13.18 13.88
CA SER A 45 4.31 11.95 13.57
C SER A 45 5.35 12.09 12.44
N SER A 46 5.21 13.08 11.55
CA SER A 46 6.06 13.28 10.37
C SER A 46 7.28 14.14 10.64
N LEU A 47 7.25 15.00 11.67
CA LEU A 47 8.26 16.04 11.93
C LEU A 47 9.72 15.55 11.87
N LEU A 48 10.06 14.48 12.60
CA LEU A 48 11.44 13.95 12.58
C LEU A 48 11.86 13.43 11.21
N ARG A 49 10.91 12.92 10.42
CA ARG A 49 11.17 12.41 9.07
C ARG A 49 11.32 13.52 8.06
N VAL A 50 10.49 14.56 8.17
CA VAL A 50 10.63 15.77 7.35
C VAL A 50 12.00 16.40 7.61
N ARG A 51 12.43 16.51 8.87
CA ARG A 51 13.78 16.97 9.24
C ARG A 51 14.88 16.12 8.64
N PHE A 52 14.78 14.80 8.78
CA PHE A 52 15.75 13.88 8.18
C PHE A 52 15.81 14.04 6.66
N CYS A 53 14.66 14.15 5.99
CA CYS A 53 14.59 14.32 4.55
C CYS A 53 15.22 15.64 4.09
N PHE A 54 14.98 16.73 4.82
CA PHE A 54 15.60 18.03 4.54
C PHE A 54 17.11 17.99 4.77
N LEU A 55 17.56 17.36 5.86
CA LEU A 55 19.00 17.17 6.12
C LEU A 55 19.66 16.35 5.01
N LEU A 56 19.05 15.23 4.61
CA LEU A 56 19.53 14.38 3.53
C LEU A 56 19.56 15.15 2.20
N GLY A 57 18.52 15.92 1.89
CA GLY A 57 18.45 16.78 0.71
C GLY A 57 19.53 17.86 0.69
N MET A 58 19.76 18.51 1.83
CA MET A 58 20.82 19.52 2.00
C MET A 58 22.21 18.92 1.79
N CYS A 59 22.51 17.80 2.48
CA CYS A 59 23.82 17.14 2.36
C CYS A 59 24.04 16.56 0.97
N SER A 60 23.04 15.92 0.36
CA SER A 60 23.18 15.31 -0.97
C SER A 60 23.29 16.35 -2.09
N LEU A 61 22.43 17.36 -2.12
CA LEU A 61 22.55 18.45 -3.10
C LEU A 61 23.78 19.32 -2.85
N GLY A 62 24.18 19.50 -1.59
CA GLY A 62 25.41 20.20 -1.23
C GLY A 62 26.66 19.46 -1.70
N PHE A 63 26.70 18.13 -1.51
CA PHE A 63 27.74 17.27 -2.07
C PHE A 63 27.74 17.30 -3.60
N PHE A 64 26.57 17.22 -4.23
CA PHE A 64 26.44 17.31 -5.69
C PHE A 64 26.91 18.67 -6.23
N LEU A 65 26.59 19.77 -5.54
CA LEU A 65 27.08 21.11 -5.87
C LEU A 65 28.60 21.17 -5.76
N TRP A 66 29.15 20.80 -4.60
CA TRP A 66 30.60 20.80 -4.37
C TRP A 66 31.32 19.98 -5.45
N TYR A 67 30.82 18.77 -5.70
CA TYR A 67 31.36 17.89 -6.73
C TYR A 67 31.28 18.51 -8.14
N ASP A 68 30.11 19.02 -8.56
CA ASP A 68 29.94 19.59 -9.90
C ASP A 68 30.83 20.84 -10.11
N THR A 69 30.99 21.70 -9.09
CA THR A 69 31.86 22.88 -9.18
C THR A 69 33.34 22.55 -9.39
N THR A 70 33.79 21.35 -8.99
CA THR A 70 35.16 20.89 -9.23
C THR A 70 35.39 20.34 -10.64
N GLN A 71 34.32 20.12 -11.41
CA GLN A 71 34.39 19.56 -12.75
C GLN A 71 34.61 20.64 -13.83
N PRO A 72 35.41 20.36 -14.87
CA PRO A 72 35.63 21.29 -15.98
C PRO A 72 34.37 21.56 -16.83
N SER A 73 33.34 20.71 -16.69
CA SER A 73 32.02 20.86 -17.32
C SER A 73 31.15 21.95 -16.70
N TYR A 74 31.50 22.47 -15.52
CA TYR A 74 30.73 23.51 -14.83
C TYR A 74 30.99 24.90 -15.42
N LYS A 75 30.35 25.18 -16.56
CA LYS A 75 30.44 26.47 -17.26
C LYS A 75 29.06 26.92 -17.72
N ALA A 76 28.65 28.13 -17.31
CA ALA A 76 27.43 28.78 -17.78
C ALA A 76 27.59 29.25 -19.24
N THR A 77 27.32 28.36 -20.19
CA THR A 77 27.60 28.59 -21.62
C THR A 77 26.37 29.06 -22.42
N ALA A 78 25.18 29.11 -21.82
CA ALA A 78 23.96 29.51 -22.53
C ALA A 78 23.86 31.03 -22.78
N SER A 79 23.78 31.43 -24.05
CA SER A 79 23.21 32.71 -24.50
C SER A 79 21.73 32.51 -24.79
N MET A 80 20.87 32.85 -23.84
CA MET A 80 19.41 32.84 -24.01
C MET A 80 18.94 34.30 -23.94
N PRO A 81 18.19 34.82 -24.93
CA PRO A 81 17.82 36.24 -24.99
C PRO A 81 17.01 36.70 -23.76
N PHE A 82 16.22 35.81 -23.16
CA PHE A 82 15.39 36.11 -21.98
C PHE A 82 16.13 36.14 -20.63
N TRP A 83 17.41 35.72 -20.58
CA TRP A 83 18.25 35.79 -19.37
C TRP A 83 19.30 36.92 -19.46
N THR A 84 19.11 37.87 -20.37
CA THR A 84 19.93 39.09 -20.45
C THR A 84 19.38 40.14 -19.48
N PHE A 85 19.78 40.05 -18.21
CA PHE A 85 19.48 41.12 -17.26
C PHE A 85 20.41 42.29 -17.53
N SER A 86 19.87 43.41 -18.03
CA SER A 86 20.63 44.67 -18.17
C SER A 86 20.82 45.40 -16.83
N PHE A 87 20.21 44.89 -15.76
CA PHE A 87 20.36 45.42 -14.40
C PHE A 87 21.60 44.83 -13.72
N GLY A 88 22.75 45.47 -13.94
CA GLY A 88 23.99 45.23 -13.22
C GLY A 88 24.87 44.10 -13.77
N THR A 89 26.15 44.12 -13.37
CA THR A 89 27.22 43.17 -13.74
C THR A 89 27.01 41.76 -13.18
N VAL A 90 25.83 41.16 -13.38
CA VAL A 90 25.54 39.78 -12.97
C VAL A 90 26.07 38.84 -14.05
N SER A 91 27.22 38.21 -13.78
CA SER A 91 27.77 37.20 -14.70
C SER A 91 26.85 35.97 -14.78
N ARG A 92 26.77 35.32 -15.94
CA ARG A 92 25.95 34.10 -16.14
C ARG A 92 26.39 32.94 -15.24
N LYS A 93 27.67 32.90 -14.89
CA LYS A 93 28.21 31.98 -13.89
C LYS A 93 27.57 32.22 -12.52
N ALA A 94 27.38 33.48 -12.12
CA ALA A 94 26.69 33.82 -10.88
C ALA A 94 25.23 33.36 -10.87
N ILE A 95 24.52 33.39 -12.02
CA ILE A 95 23.15 32.84 -12.12
C ILE A 95 23.15 31.32 -11.90
N LEU A 96 24.08 30.60 -12.53
CA LEU A 96 24.23 29.15 -12.35
C LEU A 96 24.61 28.81 -10.89
N ASP A 97 25.51 29.58 -10.28
CA ASP A 97 25.93 29.42 -8.89
C ASP A 97 24.76 29.64 -7.92
N VAL A 98 23.98 30.71 -8.13
CA VAL A 98 22.78 31.01 -7.32
C VAL A 98 21.75 29.89 -7.42
N LEU A 99 21.44 29.42 -8.64
CA LEU A 99 20.49 28.32 -8.85
C LEU A 99 20.98 27.02 -8.20
N SER A 100 22.28 26.77 -8.22
CA SER A 100 22.87 25.54 -7.69
C SER A 100 22.99 25.57 -6.16
N ILE A 101 23.19 26.74 -5.56
CA ILE A 101 23.19 26.97 -4.10
C ILE A 101 21.76 27.02 -3.53
N CYS A 102 20.79 27.50 -4.31
CA CYS A 102 19.39 27.66 -3.89
C CYS A 102 18.80 26.34 -3.36
N GLY A 103 19.07 25.20 -4.01
CA GLY A 103 18.55 23.90 -3.58
C GLY A 103 18.97 23.53 -2.14
N PRO A 104 20.28 23.39 -1.85
CA PRO A 104 20.78 23.12 -0.51
C PRO A 104 20.31 24.13 0.56
N ILE A 105 20.35 25.43 0.26
CA ILE A 105 19.90 26.47 1.19
C ILE A 105 18.40 26.35 1.50
N THR A 106 17.57 26.03 0.51
CA THR A 106 16.13 25.85 0.71
C THR A 106 15.85 24.67 1.63
N PHE A 107 16.57 23.56 1.49
CA PHE A 107 16.46 22.44 2.43
C PHE A 107 16.97 22.79 3.83
N GLY A 108 18.10 23.48 3.95
CA GLY A 108 18.66 23.91 5.23
C GLY A 108 17.74 24.89 5.97
N SER A 109 17.24 25.92 5.27
CA SER A 109 16.27 26.87 5.82
C SER A 109 14.94 26.18 6.18
N GLY A 110 14.43 25.28 5.33
CA GLY A 110 13.28 24.45 5.64
C GLY A 110 13.47 23.64 6.93
N MET A 111 14.65 23.03 7.11
CA MET A 111 15.00 22.31 8.33
C MET A 111 14.99 23.23 9.56
N LEU A 112 15.61 24.41 9.49
CA LEU A 112 15.61 25.39 10.58
C LEU A 112 14.20 25.86 10.93
N LEU A 113 13.35 26.14 9.93
CA LEU A 113 11.97 26.56 10.12
C LEU A 113 11.14 25.49 10.85
N THR A 114 11.44 24.19 10.69
CA THR A 114 10.75 23.12 11.45
C THR A 114 11.00 23.16 12.96
N TYR A 115 12.01 23.89 13.46
CA TYR A 115 12.25 24.05 14.90
C TYR A 115 11.33 25.10 15.54
N LEU A 116 10.75 25.99 14.74
CA LEU A 116 9.81 27.00 15.22
C LEU A 116 8.46 26.34 15.58
N LYS A 117 7.94 26.64 16.78
CA LYS A 117 6.67 26.08 17.28
C LYS A 117 5.48 26.32 16.34
N ARG A 118 5.49 27.41 15.57
CA ARG A 118 4.46 27.75 14.57
C ARG A 118 4.33 26.69 13.48
N PHE A 119 5.46 26.19 12.96
CA PHE A 119 5.48 25.18 11.90
C PHE A 119 5.30 23.75 12.42
N GLN A 120 5.26 23.55 13.74
CA GLN A 120 5.03 22.24 14.36
C GLN A 120 3.55 21.92 14.58
N ARG A 121 2.65 22.90 14.36
CA ARG A 121 1.20 22.77 14.61
C ARG A 121 0.39 22.93 13.32
N GLY A 122 -0.70 22.16 13.22
CA GLY A 122 -1.68 22.25 12.15
C GLY A 122 -1.11 21.98 10.76
N VAL A 123 -1.62 22.70 9.75
CA VAL A 123 -1.31 22.52 8.32
C VAL A 123 0.04 23.17 7.91
N TRP A 124 0.67 23.93 8.80
CA TRP A 124 1.87 24.71 8.47
C TRP A 124 3.09 23.86 8.09
N LEU A 125 3.26 22.67 8.68
CA LEU A 125 4.35 21.76 8.29
C LEU A 125 4.18 21.25 6.86
N GLU A 126 2.94 20.97 6.47
CA GLU A 126 2.58 20.53 5.11
C GLU A 126 2.89 21.63 4.08
N MET A 127 2.50 22.88 4.38
CA MET A 127 2.75 24.03 3.50
C MET A 127 4.24 24.33 3.37
N LEU A 128 5.00 24.22 4.47
CA LEU A 128 6.45 24.34 4.44
C LEU A 128 7.08 23.26 3.56
N THR A 129 6.65 22.00 3.70
CA THR A 129 7.15 20.92 2.82
C THR A 129 6.80 21.18 1.36
N PHE A 130 5.57 21.60 1.05
CA PHE A 130 5.15 21.94 -0.31
C PHE A 130 6.04 23.03 -0.91
N ALA A 131 6.27 24.10 -0.17
CA ALA A 131 7.09 25.23 -0.62
C ALA A 131 8.56 24.83 -0.83
N VAL A 132 9.19 24.12 0.12
CA VAL A 132 10.59 23.69 0.03
C VAL A 132 10.79 22.79 -1.19
N PHE A 133 9.96 21.75 -1.35
CA PHE A 133 10.09 20.85 -2.50
C PHE A 133 9.77 21.55 -3.83
N GLY A 134 8.80 22.47 -3.86
CA GLY A 134 8.48 23.25 -5.05
C GLY A 134 9.62 24.16 -5.51
N ILE A 135 10.25 24.88 -4.57
CA ILE A 135 11.39 25.76 -4.86
C ILE A 135 12.60 24.95 -5.35
N VAL A 136 12.92 23.83 -4.70
CA VAL A 136 14.04 22.97 -5.11
C VAL A 136 13.76 22.33 -6.48
N ALA A 137 12.54 21.88 -6.75
CA ALA A 137 12.17 21.36 -8.06
C ALA A 137 12.33 22.42 -9.15
N LEU A 138 11.84 23.64 -8.91
CA LEU A 138 12.00 24.77 -9.82
C LEU A 138 13.47 25.10 -10.07
N SER A 139 14.31 25.15 -9.03
CA SER A 139 15.74 25.46 -9.20
C SER A 139 16.46 24.40 -10.05
N LEU A 140 16.14 23.12 -9.87
CA LEU A 140 16.68 22.02 -10.67
C LEU A 140 16.20 22.05 -12.13
N ILE A 141 14.93 22.38 -12.36
CA ILE A 141 14.35 22.50 -13.72
C ILE A 141 15.03 23.64 -14.49
N VAL A 142 15.19 24.80 -13.85
CA VAL A 142 15.79 26.00 -14.48
C VAL A 142 17.31 25.87 -14.63
N ARG A 143 17.99 25.14 -13.74
CA ARG A 143 19.43 24.87 -13.84
C ARG A 143 19.79 24.13 -15.12
N LYS A 144 18.94 23.20 -15.61
CA LYS A 144 19.22 22.40 -16.81
C LYS A 144 19.51 23.24 -18.06
N PRO A 145 18.62 24.16 -18.51
CA PRO A 145 18.88 24.98 -19.68
C PRO A 145 20.02 25.99 -19.47
N VAL A 146 20.21 26.53 -18.26
CA VAL A 146 21.29 27.49 -17.95
C VAL A 146 22.68 26.83 -18.04
N GLY A 147 22.81 25.61 -17.52
CA GLY A 147 24.05 24.84 -17.55
C GLY A 147 24.26 24.00 -18.82
N ARG A 148 23.30 23.97 -19.75
CA ARG A 148 23.29 23.10 -20.95
C ARG A 148 23.55 21.62 -20.63
N PHE A 149 23.04 21.14 -19.51
CA PHE A 149 23.18 19.74 -19.13
C PHE A 149 22.35 18.85 -20.08
N ARG A 150 22.97 17.78 -20.57
CA ARG A 150 22.34 16.78 -21.45
C ARG A 150 21.72 15.66 -20.63
N GLY A 151 20.58 15.12 -21.07
CA GLY A 151 19.93 13.99 -20.42
C GLY A 151 18.97 14.37 -19.26
N PRO A 152 18.41 13.37 -18.57
CA PRO A 152 17.43 13.60 -17.51
C PRO A 152 18.08 14.22 -16.26
N VAL A 153 17.35 15.12 -15.61
CA VAL A 153 17.66 15.62 -14.27
C VAL A 153 17.35 14.51 -13.26
N LEU A 154 18.35 13.67 -12.96
CA LEU A 154 18.23 12.59 -11.98
C LEU A 154 17.80 13.08 -10.58
N PRO A 155 18.36 14.20 -10.04
CA PRO A 155 17.92 14.73 -8.75
C PRO A 155 16.42 15.04 -8.69
N LEU A 156 15.80 15.41 -9.81
CA LEU A 156 14.37 15.70 -9.90
C LEU A 156 13.52 14.43 -9.71
N VAL A 157 13.92 13.30 -10.30
CA VAL A 157 13.26 11.99 -10.07
C VAL A 157 13.37 11.61 -8.60
N LEU A 158 14.56 11.78 -8.02
CA LEU A 158 14.83 11.41 -6.63
C LEU A 158 14.02 12.24 -5.65
N LEU A 159 13.78 13.51 -5.97
CA LEU A 159 12.98 14.42 -5.18
C LEU A 159 11.49 14.01 -5.10
N LEU A 160 10.97 13.30 -6.10
CA LEU A 160 9.59 12.77 -6.07
C LEU A 160 9.40 11.64 -5.06
N ILE A 161 10.45 10.87 -4.74
CA ILE A 161 10.38 9.76 -3.79
C ILE A 161 9.92 10.23 -2.39
N PRO A 162 10.57 11.21 -1.73
CA PRO A 162 10.13 11.68 -0.43
C PRO A 162 8.79 12.44 -0.47
N VAL A 163 8.46 13.10 -1.58
CA VAL A 163 7.16 13.78 -1.79
C VAL A 163 5.99 12.80 -1.69
N PHE A 164 6.13 11.62 -2.32
CA PHE A 164 5.08 10.60 -2.32
C PHE A 164 5.23 9.54 -1.21
N GLY A 165 6.37 9.42 -0.54
CA GLY A 165 6.62 8.30 0.38
C GLY A 165 6.96 8.67 1.83
N ILE A 166 7.49 9.87 2.11
CA ILE A 166 8.12 10.17 3.41
C ILE A 166 7.45 11.35 4.13
N THR A 167 7.15 12.42 3.39
CA THR A 167 6.77 13.74 3.94
C THR A 167 5.36 13.79 4.53
N LYS A 168 4.56 12.73 4.37
CA LYS A 168 3.19 12.59 4.89
C LYS A 168 2.22 13.71 4.49
N MET A 169 2.56 14.50 3.48
CA MET A 169 1.63 15.44 2.85
C MET A 169 0.37 14.70 2.40
N ARG A 170 -0.76 15.40 2.30
CA ARG A 170 -2.01 14.80 1.81
C ARG A 170 -1.91 14.53 0.32
N PHE A 171 -2.63 13.51 -0.12
CA PHE A 171 -2.57 12.95 -1.47
C PHE A 171 -2.76 14.02 -2.53
N GLN A 172 -3.73 14.90 -2.34
CA GLN A 172 -4.01 16.00 -3.27
C GLN A 172 -2.80 16.94 -3.43
N TRP A 173 -2.19 17.39 -2.34
CA TRP A 173 -1.06 18.32 -2.39
C TRP A 173 0.19 17.66 -3.01
N SER A 174 0.46 16.40 -2.70
CA SER A 174 1.54 15.64 -3.35
C SER A 174 1.29 15.45 -4.85
N CYS A 175 0.04 15.19 -5.27
CA CYS A 175 -0.32 15.07 -6.69
C CYS A 175 -0.17 16.40 -7.43
N VAL A 176 -0.65 17.50 -6.84
CA VAL A 176 -0.50 18.84 -7.41
C VAL A 176 0.98 19.18 -7.57
N LEU A 177 1.81 18.91 -6.55
CA LEU A 177 3.25 19.14 -6.62
C LEU A 177 3.94 18.28 -7.70
N GLY A 178 3.58 16.99 -7.79
CA GLY A 178 4.14 16.09 -8.80
C GLY A 178 3.79 16.52 -10.23
N TRP A 179 2.50 16.74 -10.52
CA TRP A 179 2.05 17.15 -11.85
C TRP A 179 2.51 18.55 -12.24
N SER A 180 2.53 19.50 -11.30
CA SER A 180 3.09 20.83 -11.56
C SER A 180 4.58 20.74 -11.90
N THR A 181 5.35 19.90 -11.21
CA THR A 181 6.77 19.65 -11.54
C THR A 181 6.93 19.08 -12.94
N PHE A 182 6.10 18.12 -13.34
CA PHE A 182 6.12 17.53 -14.69
C PHE A 182 5.77 18.55 -15.78
N VAL A 183 4.66 19.29 -15.61
CA VAL A 183 4.21 20.28 -16.59
C VAL A 183 5.22 21.41 -16.71
N LEU A 184 5.73 21.90 -15.57
CA LEU A 184 6.76 22.94 -15.53
C LEU A 184 8.05 22.48 -16.20
N TYR A 185 8.48 21.24 -15.96
CA TYR A 185 9.64 20.66 -16.65
C TYR A 185 9.42 20.69 -18.17
N LEU A 186 8.31 20.12 -18.65
CA LEU A 186 8.01 20.05 -20.08
C LEU A 186 7.98 21.45 -20.74
N ILE A 187 7.28 22.41 -20.13
CA ILE A 187 7.18 23.78 -20.64
C ILE A 187 8.55 24.44 -20.68
N VAL A 188 9.30 24.43 -19.57
CA VAL A 188 10.60 25.10 -19.49
C VAL A 188 11.60 24.50 -20.48
N GLN A 189 11.63 23.18 -20.66
CA GLN A 189 12.54 22.56 -21.62
C GLN A 189 12.15 22.86 -23.08
N LEU A 190 10.86 22.81 -23.42
CA LEU A 190 10.39 23.12 -24.78
C LEU A 190 10.62 24.59 -25.14
N VAL A 191 10.30 25.50 -24.23
CA VAL A 191 10.52 26.95 -24.41
C VAL A 191 12.02 27.23 -24.55
N SER A 192 12.85 26.64 -23.69
CA SER A 192 14.31 26.78 -23.79
C SER A 192 14.84 26.29 -25.13
N LYS A 193 14.27 25.22 -25.70
CA LYS A 193 14.66 24.71 -27.02
C LYS A 193 14.31 25.67 -28.16
N MET A 194 13.16 26.34 -28.10
CA MET A 194 12.76 27.33 -29.11
C MET A 194 13.69 28.53 -29.18
N PHE A 195 14.31 28.90 -28.06
CA PHE A 195 15.22 30.05 -27.96
C PHE A 195 16.71 29.70 -28.14
N LEU A 196 17.04 28.43 -28.42
CA LEU A 196 18.41 27.99 -28.69
C LEU A 196 18.73 28.09 -30.19
N ASP A 197 19.89 28.64 -30.54
CA ASP A 197 20.40 28.65 -31.92
C ASP A 197 20.44 27.22 -32.50
N ALA A 198 20.19 27.07 -33.81
CA ALA A 198 20.06 25.78 -34.48
C ALA A 198 21.20 24.79 -34.17
N GLN A 199 22.45 25.27 -34.21
CA GLN A 199 23.66 24.47 -33.93
C GLN A 199 23.77 24.01 -32.47
N THR A 200 23.21 24.78 -31.54
CA THR A 200 23.25 24.48 -30.09
C THR A 200 22.05 23.59 -29.71
N SER A 201 20.90 23.80 -30.34
CA SER A 201 19.68 23.02 -30.17
C SER A 201 19.87 21.56 -30.62
N GLU A 202 20.73 21.33 -31.60
CA GLU A 202 21.12 20.00 -32.08
C GLU A 202 21.99 19.23 -31.07
N LYS A 203 22.87 19.93 -30.34
CA LYS A 203 23.81 19.33 -29.37
C LYS A 203 23.22 19.09 -27.97
N TRP A 204 22.05 19.65 -27.66
CA TRP A 204 21.39 19.56 -26.36
C TRP A 204 20.57 18.27 -26.21
N ASP A 205 19.25 18.37 -26.13
CA ASP A 205 18.32 17.23 -26.17
C ASP A 205 17.37 17.37 -27.38
N SER A 206 17.14 16.29 -28.11
CA SER A 206 16.16 16.28 -29.20
C SER A 206 14.74 16.40 -28.65
N VAL A 207 13.77 16.83 -29.46
CA VAL A 207 12.34 16.88 -29.05
C VAL A 207 11.88 15.49 -28.60
N SER A 208 12.32 14.46 -29.33
CA SER A 208 12.07 13.06 -28.98
C SER A 208 12.59 12.73 -27.58
N ASP A 209 13.83 13.10 -27.26
CA ASP A 209 14.43 12.81 -25.96
C ASP A 209 13.75 13.56 -24.82
N LEU A 210 13.35 14.81 -25.04
CA LEU A 210 12.57 15.59 -24.06
C LEU A 210 11.21 14.94 -23.76
N VAL A 211 10.52 14.45 -24.79
CA VAL A 211 9.25 13.73 -24.63
C VAL A 211 9.46 12.42 -23.85
N TYR A 212 10.49 11.63 -24.18
CA TYR A 212 10.77 10.38 -23.46
C TYR A 212 11.18 10.61 -22.00
N GLN A 213 12.02 11.59 -21.73
CA GLN A 213 12.37 11.98 -20.37
C GLN A 213 11.11 12.39 -19.59
N SER A 214 10.24 13.18 -20.22
CA SER A 214 8.95 13.58 -19.63
C SER A 214 8.06 12.37 -19.33
N ILE A 215 7.92 11.43 -20.26
CA ILE A 215 7.17 10.18 -20.04
C ILE A 215 7.74 9.40 -18.84
N ASN A 216 9.07 9.30 -18.71
CA ASN A 216 9.71 8.65 -17.57
C ASN A 216 9.43 9.36 -16.23
N TYR A 217 9.39 10.69 -16.23
CA TYR A 217 8.94 11.46 -15.06
C TYR A 217 7.46 11.21 -14.75
N GLY A 218 6.60 11.19 -15.77
CA GLY A 218 5.16 10.93 -15.64
C GLY A 218 4.89 9.55 -15.03
N ILE A 219 5.58 8.50 -15.51
CA ILE A 219 5.48 7.14 -14.95
C ILE A 219 5.93 7.13 -13.48
N SER A 220 7.02 7.84 -13.16
CA SER A 220 7.52 7.94 -11.79
C SER A 220 6.50 8.63 -10.86
N ILE A 221 5.80 9.65 -11.34
CA ILE A 221 4.72 10.33 -10.62
C ILE A 221 3.53 9.38 -10.42
N ILE A 222 3.08 8.68 -11.46
CA ILE A 222 1.97 7.73 -11.36
C ILE A 222 2.30 6.61 -10.36
N GLY A 223 3.51 6.04 -10.44
CA GLY A 223 3.99 5.04 -9.48
C GLY A 223 4.03 5.59 -8.04
N GLY A 224 4.51 6.82 -7.87
CA GLY A 224 4.48 7.55 -6.60
C GLY A 224 3.06 7.76 -6.06
N MET A 225 2.13 8.19 -6.91
CA MET A 225 0.72 8.39 -6.57
C MET A 225 0.06 7.10 -6.10
N VAL A 226 0.25 5.98 -6.80
CA VAL A 226 -0.34 4.70 -6.41
C VAL A 226 0.21 4.22 -5.05
N SER A 227 1.51 4.37 -4.82
CA SER A 227 2.12 4.05 -3.52
C SER A 227 1.59 4.97 -2.42
N HIS A 228 1.57 6.28 -2.66
CA HIS A 228 1.11 7.28 -1.71
C HIS A 228 -0.37 7.11 -1.34
N TYR A 229 -1.23 6.84 -2.34
CA TYR A 229 -2.65 6.56 -2.14
C TYR A 229 -2.87 5.40 -1.18
N ARG A 230 -2.12 4.30 -1.35
CA ARG A 230 -2.20 3.13 -0.46
C ARG A 230 -1.74 3.47 0.96
N GLN A 231 -0.63 4.19 1.09
CA GLN A 231 -0.11 4.62 2.38
C GLN A 231 -1.05 5.57 3.11
N GLU A 232 -1.64 6.53 2.40
CA GLU A 232 -2.61 7.46 2.95
C GLU A 232 -3.90 6.76 3.39
N LEU A 233 -4.41 5.83 2.58
CA LEU A 233 -5.56 5.00 2.98
C LEU A 233 -5.27 4.23 4.28
N LEU A 234 -4.09 3.62 4.42
CA LEU A 234 -3.70 2.93 5.66
C LEU A 234 -3.58 3.90 6.84
N ARG A 235 -3.02 5.10 6.63
CA ARG A 235 -2.94 6.16 7.67
C ARG A 235 -4.33 6.58 8.13
N ARG A 236 -5.24 6.86 7.18
CA ARG A 236 -6.61 7.28 7.45
C ARG A 236 -7.39 6.18 8.18
N ARG A 237 -7.24 4.93 7.78
CA ARG A 237 -7.83 3.78 8.50
C ARG A 237 -7.27 3.63 9.91
N ASN A 238 -5.96 3.77 10.09
CA ASN A 238 -5.35 3.71 11.42
C ASN A 238 -5.87 4.83 12.32
N PHE A 239 -6.07 6.04 11.78
CA PHE A 239 -6.67 7.14 12.51
C PHE A 239 -8.12 6.84 12.88
N ALA A 240 -8.94 6.36 11.94
CA ALA A 240 -10.33 5.99 12.20
C ALA A 240 -10.48 4.88 13.26
N LEU A 241 -9.54 3.93 13.30
CA LEU A 241 -9.50 2.88 14.33
C LEU A 241 -9.14 3.39 15.73
N GLN A 242 -8.51 4.57 15.82
CA GLN A 242 -8.20 5.21 17.09
C GLN A 242 -9.36 6.06 17.61
N LEU A 243 -10.38 6.36 16.79
CA LEU A 243 -11.50 7.18 17.23
C LEU A 243 -12.36 6.44 18.27
N PRO A 244 -12.94 7.15 19.25
CA PRO A 244 -13.91 6.56 20.18
C PRO A 244 -15.16 6.04 19.43
N PHE A 245 -15.85 5.04 20.00
CA PHE A 245 -17.05 4.42 19.38
C PHE A 245 -18.22 5.39 19.20
N ALA A 246 -18.24 6.49 19.96
CA ALA A 246 -19.26 7.53 19.92
C ALA A 246 -18.95 8.65 18.90
N GLY A 247 -17.78 8.63 18.23
CA GLY A 247 -17.28 9.76 17.43
C GLY A 247 -16.58 10.82 18.29
N LEU A 248 -15.92 11.80 17.66
CA LEU A 248 -15.28 12.91 18.39
C LEU A 248 -16.37 13.82 18.99
N MET A 249 -16.45 13.92 20.32
CA MET A 249 -17.13 15.01 21.02
C MET A 249 -16.20 16.24 21.12
N GLU A 250 -16.74 17.45 21.30
CA GLU A 250 -15.94 18.69 21.44
C GLU A 250 -14.85 18.61 22.54
N ASP A 251 -15.12 17.85 23.62
CA ASP A 251 -14.17 17.57 24.71
C ASP A 251 -13.24 16.35 24.47
N ASP A 252 -13.50 15.51 23.46
CA ASP A 252 -12.66 14.33 23.14
C ASP A 252 -11.45 14.68 22.26
N SER A 253 -11.19 15.97 22.06
CA SER A 253 -9.96 16.48 21.44
C SER A 253 -8.70 16.23 22.30
N VAL A 254 -8.90 15.74 23.53
CA VAL A 254 -7.84 15.27 24.42
C VAL A 254 -7.07 14.14 23.75
N GLU A 255 -5.75 14.32 23.66
CA GLU A 255 -4.82 13.41 23.00
C GLU A 255 -5.19 11.94 23.28
N LEU A 256 -5.43 11.16 22.23
CA LEU A 256 -5.43 9.69 22.22
C LEU A 256 -4.07 9.15 22.68
N LYS A 257 -3.77 9.37 23.96
CA LYS A 257 -2.60 8.94 24.71
C LYS A 257 -3.08 7.92 25.72
N ASP A 258 -3.55 6.78 25.23
CA ASP A 258 -3.49 5.63 26.11
C ASP A 258 -2.06 5.10 26.14
N ASP A 259 -1.49 5.02 27.34
CA ASP A 259 -0.15 4.50 27.59
C ASP A 259 0.00 3.02 27.19
N LYS A 260 -1.12 2.30 27.04
CA LYS A 260 -1.20 0.90 26.59
C LYS A 260 -0.72 0.69 25.13
N PHE A 261 -0.60 1.75 24.33
CA PHE A 261 -0.36 1.67 22.87
C PHE A 261 1.05 2.11 22.42
N LYS A 262 2.01 2.25 23.34
CA LYS A 262 3.37 2.66 22.98
C LYS A 262 4.03 1.61 22.09
N LYS A 263 4.14 1.88 20.77
CA LYS A 263 4.83 1.03 19.78
C LYS A 263 6.23 0.59 20.22
N ARG A 264 6.92 1.41 21.00
CA ARG A 264 8.26 1.13 21.56
C ARG A 264 8.27 -0.04 22.56
N ALA A 265 7.15 -0.31 23.22
CA ALA A 265 7.00 -1.44 24.13
C ALA A 265 6.73 -2.76 23.37
N LEU A 266 5.94 -2.70 22.29
CA LEU A 266 5.51 -3.89 21.54
C LEU A 266 6.48 -4.33 20.43
N LEU A 267 7.19 -3.38 19.83
CA LEU A 267 8.05 -3.62 18.67
C LEU A 267 9.54 -3.46 19.03
N ARG A 268 10.39 -4.23 18.36
CA ARG A 268 11.84 -4.02 18.38
C ARG A 268 12.21 -2.79 17.54
N PRO A 269 13.13 -1.92 17.99
CA PRO A 269 13.39 -0.63 17.35
C PRO A 269 14.02 -0.73 15.94
N VAL A 270 14.81 -1.78 15.68
CA VAL A 270 15.54 -1.96 14.41
C VAL A 270 14.77 -2.85 13.45
N THR A 271 14.40 -4.05 13.86
CA THR A 271 13.72 -5.03 13.01
C THR A 271 12.22 -4.76 12.86
N MET A 272 11.64 -3.92 13.72
CA MET A 272 10.19 -3.70 13.84
C MET A 272 9.37 -4.96 14.12
N GLY A 273 9.99 -6.11 14.38
CA GLY A 273 9.29 -7.33 14.77
C GLY A 273 8.62 -7.17 16.12
N PHE A 274 7.50 -7.86 16.31
CA PHE A 274 6.89 -7.99 17.63
C PHE A 274 7.85 -8.68 18.60
N ARG A 275 7.84 -8.26 19.86
CA ARG A 275 8.65 -8.93 20.91
C ARG A 275 8.16 -10.35 21.18
N ASN A 276 6.85 -10.56 21.12
CA ASN A 276 6.23 -11.88 21.19
C ASN A 276 6.29 -12.58 19.81
N GLN A 277 6.86 -13.78 19.78
CA GLN A 277 7.08 -14.55 18.55
C GLN A 277 5.79 -15.08 17.93
N ASP A 278 4.79 -15.44 18.74
CA ASP A 278 3.52 -15.98 18.25
C ASP A 278 2.71 -14.91 17.51
N VAL A 279 2.71 -13.69 18.05
CA VAL A 279 2.09 -12.52 17.42
C VAL A 279 2.81 -12.17 16.11
N GLU A 280 4.15 -12.24 16.09
CA GLU A 280 4.92 -12.05 14.86
C GLU A 280 4.57 -13.13 13.81
N GLY A 281 4.44 -14.40 14.21
CA GLY A 281 4.07 -15.50 13.32
C GLY A 281 2.68 -15.32 12.69
N LEU A 282 1.68 -14.92 13.48
CA LEU A 282 0.32 -14.65 13.00
C LEU A 282 0.26 -13.45 12.05
N PHE A 283 0.98 -12.38 12.40
CA PHE A 283 1.11 -11.20 11.55
C PHE A 283 1.81 -11.54 10.23
N TYR A 284 2.89 -12.35 10.28
CA TYR A 284 3.65 -12.75 9.11
C TYR A 284 2.76 -13.49 8.10
N LYS A 285 1.93 -14.43 8.58
CA LYS A 285 0.99 -15.20 7.74
C LYS A 285 0.02 -14.28 6.98
N HIS A 286 -0.52 -13.24 7.62
CA HIS A 286 -1.59 -12.44 7.01
C HIS A 286 -1.12 -11.10 6.41
N TRP A 287 0.15 -10.74 6.60
CA TRP A 287 0.77 -9.46 6.25
C TRP A 287 0.31 -8.85 4.91
N TYR A 288 0.44 -9.65 3.85
CA TYR A 288 0.21 -9.18 2.49
C TYR A 288 -1.28 -9.22 2.09
N LEU A 289 -2.17 -9.71 2.94
CA LEU A 289 -3.63 -9.80 2.72
C LEU A 289 -4.44 -8.78 3.53
N ILE A 290 -3.81 -8.10 4.49
CA ILE A 290 -4.45 -7.17 5.41
C ILE A 290 -4.98 -5.89 4.70
N ASP A 291 -4.21 -5.28 3.79
CA ASP A 291 -4.64 -4.03 3.15
C ASP A 291 -5.91 -4.11 2.26
N PRO A 292 -6.08 -5.14 1.39
CA PRO A 292 -7.23 -5.23 0.48
C PRO A 292 -8.51 -5.73 1.17
N PHE A 293 -8.41 -6.40 2.32
CA PHE A 293 -9.56 -6.95 3.05
C PHE A 293 -9.63 -6.41 4.49
N PRO A 294 -9.85 -5.10 4.68
CA PRO A 294 -9.81 -4.48 6.01
C PRO A 294 -10.87 -5.05 6.96
N PHE A 295 -12.03 -5.46 6.44
CA PHE A 295 -13.18 -5.91 7.24
C PHE A 295 -13.26 -7.43 7.47
N LYS A 296 -12.42 -8.23 6.78
CA LYS A 296 -12.39 -9.68 7.01
C LYS A 296 -11.55 -10.01 8.24
N ASN A 297 -11.95 -11.04 8.97
CA ASN A 297 -11.16 -11.49 10.12
C ASN A 297 -9.77 -11.90 9.60
N PRO A 298 -8.66 -11.33 10.13
CA PRO A 298 -7.32 -11.70 9.70
C PRO A 298 -7.08 -13.20 9.84
N ASN A 299 -7.74 -13.89 10.78
CA ASN A 299 -7.57 -15.33 10.99
C ASN A 299 -8.40 -16.22 10.03
N GLU A 300 -9.12 -15.63 9.07
CA GLU A 300 -9.94 -16.39 8.12
C GLU A 300 -9.08 -16.89 6.94
N ALA A 301 -8.80 -18.20 6.90
CA ALA A 301 -7.91 -18.79 5.89
C ALA A 301 -8.42 -18.64 4.44
N GLY A 302 -9.72 -18.39 4.25
CA GLY A 302 -10.30 -18.07 2.94
C GLY A 302 -9.70 -16.82 2.27
N LEU A 303 -9.00 -15.96 3.02
CA LEU A 303 -8.22 -14.85 2.47
C LEU A 303 -7.07 -15.33 1.57
N HIS A 304 -6.46 -16.47 1.91
CA HIS A 304 -5.34 -17.06 1.17
C HIS A 304 -5.77 -17.73 -0.14
N ALA A 305 -7.06 -18.04 -0.33
CA ALA A 305 -7.58 -18.47 -1.62
C ALA A 305 -7.69 -17.31 -2.63
N GLY A 306 -7.72 -16.06 -2.15
CA GLY A 306 -7.91 -14.84 -2.96
C GLY A 306 -6.62 -14.08 -3.32
N VAL A 307 -5.44 -14.66 -3.10
CA VAL A 307 -4.12 -14.01 -3.21
C VAL A 307 -3.90 -13.31 -4.55
N PHE A 308 -4.35 -13.92 -5.65
CA PHE A 308 -4.21 -13.35 -6.99
C PHE A 308 -4.86 -11.95 -7.14
N ARG A 309 -5.96 -11.67 -6.43
CA ARG A 309 -6.61 -10.34 -6.48
C ARG A 309 -5.71 -9.24 -5.95
N VAL A 310 -4.78 -9.58 -5.05
CA VAL A 310 -3.82 -8.65 -4.46
C VAL A 310 -2.63 -8.42 -5.37
N LEU A 311 -2.17 -9.49 -6.06
CA LEU A 311 -0.96 -9.48 -6.88
C LEU A 311 -1.17 -9.05 -8.33
N ARG A 312 -2.41 -9.03 -8.85
CA ARG A 312 -2.70 -8.67 -10.25
C ARG A 312 -2.19 -7.30 -10.69
N PHE A 313 -2.38 -6.25 -9.87
CA PHE A 313 -1.96 -4.90 -10.22
C PHE A 313 -0.43 -4.73 -10.23
N PRO A 314 0.32 -5.26 -9.24
CA PRO A 314 1.78 -5.35 -9.33
C PRO A 314 2.29 -6.03 -10.59
N ILE A 315 1.66 -7.13 -11.03
CA ILE A 315 2.05 -7.86 -12.24
C ILE A 315 1.80 -7.02 -13.49
N TYR A 316 0.60 -6.44 -13.62
CA TYR A 316 0.29 -5.58 -14.77
C TYR A 316 1.22 -4.38 -14.84
N GLY A 317 1.52 -3.75 -13.69
CA GLY A 317 2.49 -2.67 -13.61
C GLY A 317 3.87 -3.11 -14.07
N LEU A 318 4.33 -4.29 -13.64
CA LEU A 318 5.61 -4.85 -14.07
C LEU A 318 5.66 -5.16 -15.57
N LEU A 319 4.62 -5.77 -16.13
CA LEU A 319 4.56 -6.07 -17.56
C LEU A 319 4.59 -4.80 -18.40
N VAL A 320 3.82 -3.78 -18.03
CA VAL A 320 3.82 -2.47 -18.72
C VAL A 320 5.20 -1.82 -18.61
N ASP A 321 5.82 -1.85 -17.42
CA ASP A 321 7.15 -1.30 -17.20
C ASP A 321 8.21 -2.00 -18.09
N GLN A 322 8.19 -3.34 -18.18
CA GLN A 322 9.11 -4.08 -19.05
C GLN A 322 8.88 -3.81 -20.53
N VAL A 323 7.63 -3.61 -20.97
CA VAL A 323 7.32 -3.22 -22.35
C VAL A 323 7.88 -1.82 -22.67
N ILE A 324 7.66 -0.85 -21.79
CA ILE A 324 8.16 0.52 -21.98
C ILE A 324 9.69 0.53 -22.02
N LEU A 325 10.34 -0.19 -21.11
CA LEU A 325 11.80 -0.30 -21.10
C LEU A 325 12.34 -1.06 -22.33
N GLY A 326 11.61 -2.07 -22.83
CA GLY A 326 11.95 -2.74 -24.08
C GLY A 326 11.88 -1.82 -25.30
N VAL A 327 10.89 -0.92 -25.36
CA VAL A 327 10.81 0.13 -26.39
C VAL A 327 11.98 1.11 -26.27
N GLN A 328 12.42 1.43 -25.05
CA GLN A 328 13.61 2.26 -24.84
C GLN A 328 14.88 1.58 -25.32
N ASP A 329 15.06 0.29 -25.04
CA ASP A 329 16.21 -0.47 -25.53
C ASP A 329 16.22 -0.58 -27.06
N TYR A 330 15.05 -0.74 -27.68
CA TYR A 330 14.93 -0.72 -29.14
C TYR A 330 15.41 0.63 -29.71
N LYS A 331 15.06 1.76 -29.09
CA LYS A 331 15.53 3.07 -29.55
C LYS A 331 17.03 3.27 -29.31
N LEU A 332 17.53 2.85 -28.15
CA LEU A 332 18.91 3.13 -27.71
C LEU A 332 19.94 2.21 -28.35
N LEU A 333 19.60 0.94 -28.55
CA LEU A 333 20.52 -0.11 -28.98
C LEU A 333 20.25 -0.60 -30.42
N TRP A 334 19.06 -0.41 -30.97
CA TRP A 334 18.70 -0.96 -32.29
C TRP A 334 18.43 0.10 -33.36
N LEU A 335 17.58 1.10 -33.09
CA LEU A 335 17.28 2.16 -34.06
C LEU A 335 18.53 2.99 -34.36
N PRO A 336 18.60 3.55 -35.58
CA PRO A 336 19.76 4.26 -36.07
C PRO A 336 19.92 5.67 -35.46
N GLY A 337 19.87 5.80 -34.13
CA GLY A 337 20.23 7.04 -33.41
C GLY A 337 21.74 7.16 -33.12
N HIS A 338 22.49 6.08 -33.36
CA HIS A 338 23.95 5.97 -33.22
C HIS A 338 24.70 5.15 -34.30
N PRO A 339 24.18 4.77 -35.48
CA PRO A 339 25.01 4.13 -36.50
C PRO A 339 25.72 5.22 -37.30
N ALA A 340 27.00 4.97 -37.54
CA ALA A 340 27.79 5.60 -38.60
C ALA A 340 28.04 7.12 -38.49
N SER A 341 28.09 7.70 -37.29
CA SER A 341 29.05 8.79 -37.08
C SER A 341 30.37 8.15 -36.62
N PRO A 342 31.56 8.59 -37.09
CA PRO A 342 32.86 8.17 -36.57
C PRO A 342 33.03 8.41 -35.05
N SER A 343 32.06 9.04 -34.40
CA SER A 343 31.96 9.27 -32.95
C SER A 343 31.04 8.29 -32.20
N SER A 344 30.49 7.28 -32.85
CA SER A 344 29.64 6.26 -32.21
C SER A 344 30.48 5.25 -31.43
N PRO A 345 30.17 4.98 -30.15
CA PRO A 345 30.97 4.09 -29.32
C PRO A 345 30.68 2.59 -29.51
N PHE A 346 29.71 2.20 -30.36
CA PHE A 346 29.36 0.80 -30.62
C PHE A 346 29.55 0.44 -32.08
N THR A 347 30.17 -0.71 -32.34
CA THR A 347 30.04 -1.36 -33.65
C THR A 347 28.61 -1.87 -33.84
N ALA A 348 28.14 -1.96 -35.10
CA ALA A 348 26.79 -2.43 -35.39
C ALA A 348 26.49 -3.83 -34.79
N SER A 349 27.51 -4.70 -34.73
CA SER A 349 27.45 -6.02 -34.11
C SER A 349 27.32 -5.97 -32.59
N GLU A 350 28.08 -5.11 -31.90
CA GLU A 350 28.01 -4.98 -30.44
C GLU A 350 26.67 -4.40 -29.98
N SER A 351 26.14 -3.42 -30.74
CA SER A 351 24.83 -2.83 -30.47
C SER A 351 23.70 -3.87 -30.60
N ALA A 352 23.77 -4.72 -31.63
CA ALA A 352 22.81 -5.81 -31.81
C ALA A 352 22.89 -6.85 -30.66
N TRP A 353 24.10 -7.26 -30.25
CA TRP A 353 24.27 -8.18 -29.12
C TRP A 353 23.78 -7.60 -27.80
N ALA A 354 24.05 -6.32 -27.53
CA ALA A 354 23.53 -5.63 -26.36
C ALA A 354 21.99 -5.58 -26.36
N TYR A 355 21.38 -5.36 -27.52
CA TYR A 355 19.92 -5.38 -27.67
C TYR A 355 19.33 -6.76 -27.38
N TYR A 356 19.88 -7.83 -27.98
CA TYR A 356 19.42 -9.19 -27.72
C TYR A 356 19.62 -9.63 -26.27
N ALA A 357 20.74 -9.24 -25.66
CA ALA A 357 20.99 -9.47 -24.25
C ALA A 357 19.94 -8.77 -23.37
N SER A 358 19.62 -7.51 -23.67
CA SER A 358 18.57 -6.78 -22.93
C SER A 358 17.19 -7.42 -23.08
N LEU A 359 16.82 -7.82 -24.30
CA LEU A 359 15.56 -8.51 -24.58
C LEU A 359 15.45 -9.82 -23.78
N THR A 360 16.54 -10.59 -23.75
CA THR A 360 16.63 -11.85 -22.99
C THR A 360 16.49 -11.61 -21.49
N CYS A 361 17.23 -10.64 -20.94
CA CYS A 361 17.12 -10.27 -19.54
C CYS A 361 15.68 -9.89 -19.15
N ARG A 362 14.98 -9.11 -19.98
CA ARG A 362 13.61 -8.65 -19.67
C ARG A 362 12.57 -9.76 -19.80
N TYR A 363 12.49 -10.37 -20.98
CA TYR A 363 11.36 -11.23 -21.32
C TYR A 363 11.60 -12.71 -21.04
N ALA A 364 12.86 -13.17 -21.08
CA ALA A 364 13.19 -14.56 -20.78
C ALA A 364 13.54 -14.80 -19.30
N ILE A 365 14.01 -13.77 -18.58
CA ILE A 365 14.40 -13.90 -17.16
C ILE A 365 13.42 -13.15 -16.25
N ILE A 366 13.36 -11.82 -16.35
CA ILE A 366 12.63 -10.97 -15.39
C ILE A 366 11.13 -11.32 -15.37
N VAL A 367 10.46 -11.30 -16.52
CA VAL A 367 9.00 -11.55 -16.59
C VAL A 367 8.64 -12.95 -16.05
N PRO A 368 9.27 -14.05 -16.51
CA PRO A 368 8.98 -15.39 -15.98
C PRO A 368 9.25 -15.53 -14.47
N CYS A 369 10.34 -14.92 -13.95
CA CYS A 369 10.64 -14.96 -12.52
C CYS A 369 9.58 -14.24 -11.66
N TYR A 370 8.99 -13.15 -12.14
CA TYR A 370 7.90 -12.50 -11.40
C TYR A 370 6.57 -13.27 -11.50
N LEU A 371 6.30 -13.91 -12.65
CA LEU A 371 5.14 -14.80 -12.80
C LEU A 371 5.27 -16.05 -11.91
N SER A 372 6.47 -16.59 -11.72
CA SER A 372 6.69 -17.75 -10.86
C SER A 372 6.42 -17.45 -9.38
N ILE A 373 6.71 -16.25 -8.89
CA ILE A 373 6.32 -15.81 -7.52
C ILE A 373 4.80 -15.93 -7.34
N VAL A 374 4.05 -15.45 -8.34
CA VAL A 374 2.59 -15.40 -8.29
C VAL A 374 2.02 -16.81 -8.36
N GLY A 375 2.57 -17.66 -9.23
CA GLY A 375 2.24 -19.08 -9.30
C GLY A 375 2.46 -19.77 -7.95
N LEU A 376 3.64 -19.60 -7.35
CA LEU A 376 3.98 -20.18 -6.06
C LEU A 376 3.01 -19.73 -4.96
N LEU A 377 2.76 -18.43 -4.83
CA LEU A 377 1.85 -17.89 -3.81
C LEU A 377 0.40 -18.32 -4.02
N TYR A 378 -0.05 -18.48 -5.27
CA TYR A 378 -1.38 -18.97 -5.60
C TYR A 378 -1.56 -20.44 -5.22
N TRP A 379 -0.61 -21.30 -5.58
CA TRP A 379 -0.66 -22.74 -5.27
C TRP A 379 -0.55 -22.98 -3.77
N MET A 380 0.44 -22.38 -3.11
CA MET A 380 0.62 -22.52 -1.67
C MET A 380 -0.51 -21.88 -0.87
N GLY A 381 -1.09 -20.78 -1.35
CA GLY A 381 -2.25 -20.15 -0.68
C GLY A 381 -3.52 -21.00 -0.73
N ARG A 382 -3.77 -21.68 -1.85
CA ARG A 382 -4.85 -22.68 -1.93
C ARG A 382 -4.57 -23.90 -1.07
N ALA A 383 -3.34 -24.41 -1.08
CA ALA A 383 -2.95 -25.54 -0.24
C ALA A 383 -3.14 -25.22 1.25
N PHE A 384 -2.71 -24.03 1.70
CA PHE A 384 -2.94 -23.55 3.07
C PHE A 384 -4.44 -23.46 3.40
N CYS A 385 -5.25 -22.91 2.49
CA CYS A 385 -6.70 -22.82 2.71
C CYS A 385 -7.35 -24.21 2.83
N ASN A 386 -6.95 -25.16 1.98
CA ASN A 386 -7.46 -26.52 2.00
C ASN A 386 -7.04 -27.26 3.27
N MET A 387 -5.79 -27.11 3.70
CA MET A 387 -5.28 -27.71 4.94
C MET A 387 -5.96 -27.10 6.18
N TRP A 388 -6.23 -25.79 6.18
CA TRP A 388 -6.97 -25.15 7.27
C TRP A 388 -8.42 -25.63 7.33
N LEU A 389 -9.08 -25.79 6.17
CA LEU A 389 -10.43 -26.39 6.10
C LEU A 389 -10.42 -27.85 6.56
N ALA A 390 -9.41 -28.63 6.15
CA ALA A 390 -9.24 -30.01 6.58
C ALA A 390 -9.02 -30.11 8.08
N LYS A 391 -8.14 -29.27 8.66
CA LYS A 391 -7.91 -29.22 10.10
C LYS A 391 -9.15 -28.77 10.88
N SER A 392 -9.89 -27.78 10.38
CA SER A 392 -11.16 -27.41 11.02
C SER A 392 -12.19 -28.53 10.95
N ASN A 393 -12.19 -29.30 9.86
CA ASN A 393 -13.06 -30.46 9.73
C ASN A 393 -12.58 -31.62 10.63
N GLU A 394 -11.27 -31.85 10.77
CA GLU A 394 -10.69 -32.79 11.71
C GLU A 394 -10.97 -32.41 13.16
N GLU A 395 -10.83 -31.15 13.56
CA GLU A 395 -11.21 -30.69 14.91
C GLU A 395 -12.71 -30.94 15.15
N ASN A 396 -13.57 -30.65 14.16
CA ASN A 396 -15.00 -30.97 14.23
C ASN A 396 -15.30 -32.48 14.23
N MET A 397 -14.47 -33.29 13.55
CA MET A 397 -14.60 -34.75 13.47
C MET A 397 -14.01 -35.45 14.68
N VAL A 398 -12.98 -34.90 15.33
CA VAL A 398 -12.40 -35.35 16.60
C VAL A 398 -13.32 -34.96 17.74
N GLU A 399 -13.92 -33.78 17.73
CA GLU A 399 -14.99 -33.38 18.66
C GLU A 399 -16.23 -34.27 18.50
N ALA A 400 -16.56 -34.70 17.27
CA ALA A 400 -17.59 -35.70 17.00
C ALA A 400 -17.17 -37.15 17.30
N ALA A 401 -15.89 -37.50 17.14
CA ALA A 401 -15.36 -38.84 17.40
C ALA A 401 -15.14 -39.07 18.89
N ILE A 402 -14.79 -38.05 19.69
CA ILE A 402 -14.77 -38.12 21.17
C ILE A 402 -16.17 -38.46 21.73
N LEU A 403 -17.24 -38.15 20.99
CA LEU A 403 -18.61 -38.58 21.30
C LEU A 403 -18.96 -40.00 20.78
N GLU A 404 -18.19 -40.57 19.85
CA GLU A 404 -18.42 -41.92 19.28
C GLU A 404 -17.38 -42.97 19.76
N GLU A 405 -16.28 -42.54 20.40
CA GLU A 405 -15.18 -43.41 20.87
C GLU A 405 -15.51 -44.19 22.15
N GLU A 406 -16.72 -44.02 22.71
CA GLU A 406 -17.25 -44.86 23.78
C GLU A 406 -17.80 -46.21 23.27
N GLN A 407 -17.83 -46.49 21.96
CA GLN A 407 -18.56 -47.65 21.44
C GLN A 407 -17.91 -48.64 20.48
N THR A 408 -16.67 -48.50 19.96
CA THR A 408 -16.12 -49.66 19.20
C THR A 408 -14.60 -49.70 19.08
N LYS A 409 -13.99 -50.65 19.80
CA LYS A 409 -12.65 -51.19 19.49
C LYS A 409 -12.80 -52.43 18.62
N ARG A 410 -12.23 -52.43 17.41
CA ARG A 410 -11.83 -53.65 16.69
C ARG A 410 -10.52 -53.44 15.92
N PRO A 411 -9.71 -54.50 15.76
CA PRO A 411 -8.32 -54.42 15.35
C PRO A 411 -8.15 -54.35 13.81
N LEU A 412 -7.10 -53.67 13.38
CA LEU A 412 -6.65 -53.63 11.98
C LEU A 412 -6.00 -54.95 11.56
N SER A 413 -6.23 -55.39 10.32
CA SER A 413 -5.46 -56.45 9.66
C SER A 413 -4.42 -55.86 8.73
N ASP A 414 -3.31 -56.58 8.66
CA ASP A 414 -2.20 -56.39 7.74
C ASP A 414 -2.60 -56.60 6.28
N VAL A 415 -1.85 -55.90 5.42
CA VAL A 415 -1.16 -56.37 4.20
C VAL A 415 -1.31 -55.31 3.11
N GLU A 416 -0.20 -54.68 2.75
CA GLU A 416 0.22 -54.65 1.34
C GLU A 416 1.70 -54.34 1.21
N GLN A 417 2.44 -55.33 0.74
CA GLN A 417 3.84 -55.22 0.32
C GLN A 417 3.89 -54.45 -1.00
N VAL A 418 4.47 -53.24 -0.97
CA VAL A 418 4.69 -52.42 -2.16
C VAL A 418 6.18 -52.41 -2.51
N SER A 419 6.48 -52.62 -3.79
CA SER A 419 7.84 -52.74 -4.34
C SER A 419 8.75 -51.55 -4.00
N VAL A 420 10.06 -51.78 -3.88
CA VAL A 420 11.09 -50.78 -3.49
C VAL A 420 11.02 -49.48 -4.30
N LEU A 421 10.56 -49.51 -5.56
CA LEU A 421 10.36 -48.34 -6.39
C LEU A 421 9.12 -47.53 -5.96
N ALA A 422 8.01 -48.20 -5.68
CA ALA A 422 6.80 -47.56 -5.19
C ALA A 422 6.95 -47.12 -3.72
N MET A 423 7.70 -47.86 -2.88
CA MET A 423 8.17 -47.36 -1.57
C MET A 423 9.09 -46.13 -1.70
N ASN A 424 9.96 -46.06 -2.70
CA ASN A 424 10.82 -44.88 -2.90
C ASN A 424 10.02 -43.67 -3.43
N ILE A 425 9.06 -43.88 -4.34
CA ILE A 425 8.13 -42.85 -4.82
C ILE A 425 7.22 -42.38 -3.69
N GLU A 426 6.71 -43.30 -2.89
CA GLU A 426 5.87 -43.03 -1.73
C GLU A 426 6.65 -42.35 -0.62
N ARG A 427 7.89 -42.76 -0.33
CA ARG A 427 8.80 -42.05 0.57
C ARG A 427 9.14 -40.64 0.06
N TRP A 428 9.33 -40.45 -1.25
CA TRP A 428 9.55 -39.12 -1.83
C TRP A 428 8.29 -38.26 -1.77
N ARG A 429 7.12 -38.88 -1.96
CA ARG A 429 5.82 -38.23 -1.86
C ARG A 429 5.51 -37.85 -0.41
N GLN A 430 5.72 -38.75 0.54
CA GLN A 430 5.60 -38.52 1.98
C GLN A 430 6.59 -37.45 2.41
N TRP A 431 7.87 -37.54 2.05
CA TRP A 431 8.85 -36.50 2.34
C TRP A 431 8.45 -35.15 1.72
N ARG A 432 7.94 -35.15 0.48
CA ARG A 432 7.43 -33.93 -0.17
C ARG A 432 6.21 -33.39 0.56
N GLU A 433 5.26 -34.23 0.95
CA GLU A 433 4.04 -33.87 1.66
C GLU A 433 4.35 -33.39 3.09
N GLU A 434 5.26 -34.03 3.81
CA GLU A 434 5.80 -33.61 5.12
C GLU A 434 6.51 -32.26 5.01
N ARG A 435 7.36 -32.08 3.99
CA ARG A 435 8.09 -30.81 3.80
C ARG A 435 7.15 -29.72 3.31
N TRP A 436 6.13 -30.06 2.53
CA TRP A 436 5.07 -29.17 2.07
C TRP A 436 4.17 -28.73 3.22
N THR A 437 3.73 -29.66 4.06
CA THR A 437 2.94 -29.37 5.26
C THR A 437 3.78 -28.59 6.27
N ALA A 438 5.04 -28.95 6.51
CA ALA A 438 5.97 -28.18 7.33
C ALA A 438 6.15 -26.75 6.82
N MET A 439 6.34 -26.56 5.51
CA MET A 439 6.42 -25.21 4.91
C MET A 439 5.14 -24.39 5.12
N ILE A 440 3.98 -25.04 5.22
CA ILE A 440 2.68 -24.39 5.42
C ILE A 440 2.42 -24.11 6.91
N THR A 441 2.83 -25.01 7.82
CA THR A 441 2.54 -24.95 9.26
C THR A 441 3.57 -24.16 10.08
N ASP A 442 4.83 -24.05 9.62
CA ASP A 442 5.93 -23.38 10.31
C ASP A 442 5.60 -21.93 10.73
N ASN A 443 6.37 -21.38 11.66
CA ASN A 443 6.24 -20.02 12.16
C ASN A 443 6.45 -19.00 11.02
N GLY A 444 5.33 -18.38 10.61
CA GLY A 444 5.22 -17.50 9.45
C GLY A 444 4.63 -18.13 8.18
N GLY A 445 4.45 -19.46 8.18
CA GLY A 445 3.85 -20.26 7.12
C GLY A 445 4.56 -20.14 5.76
N TYR A 446 3.87 -20.56 4.70
CA TYR A 446 4.41 -20.53 3.32
C TYR A 446 4.80 -19.12 2.84
N VAL A 447 4.28 -18.09 3.50
CA VAL A 447 4.56 -16.69 3.20
C VAL A 447 6.02 -16.36 3.44
N ARG A 448 6.67 -16.98 4.44
CA ARG A 448 8.10 -16.80 4.71
C ARG A 448 8.97 -17.28 3.56
N TYR A 449 8.64 -18.46 3.02
CA TYR A 449 9.28 -19.00 1.82
C TYR A 449 9.00 -18.14 0.59
N GLY A 450 7.76 -17.63 0.45
CA GLY A 450 7.41 -16.68 -0.61
C GLY A 450 8.22 -15.38 -0.56
N GLN A 451 8.53 -14.86 0.63
CA GLN A 451 9.36 -13.65 0.81
C GLN A 451 10.84 -13.89 0.47
N LEU A 452 11.38 -15.05 0.85
CA LEU A 452 12.73 -15.46 0.45
C LEU A 452 12.85 -15.64 -1.07
N TYR A 453 11.85 -16.30 -1.68
CA TYR A 453 11.83 -16.48 -3.12
C TYR A 453 11.66 -15.15 -3.87
N ALA A 454 10.79 -14.25 -3.39
CA ALA A 454 10.65 -12.90 -3.94
C ALA A 454 11.96 -12.10 -3.83
N SER A 455 12.70 -12.28 -2.74
CA SER A 455 14.03 -11.68 -2.55
C SER A 455 15.04 -12.19 -3.58
N LEU A 456 15.05 -13.50 -3.86
CA LEU A 456 15.90 -14.11 -4.89
C LEU A 456 15.59 -13.57 -6.29
N VAL A 457 14.31 -13.48 -6.64
CA VAL A 457 13.87 -12.94 -7.93
C VAL A 457 14.25 -11.47 -8.09
N VAL A 458 14.10 -10.67 -7.02
CA VAL A 458 14.57 -9.28 -7.01
C VAL A 458 16.08 -9.22 -7.24
N SER A 459 16.87 -10.08 -6.59
CA SER A 459 18.32 -10.16 -6.81
C SER A 459 18.66 -10.50 -8.27
N MET A 460 17.93 -11.42 -8.90
CA MET A 460 18.09 -11.71 -10.33
C MET A 460 17.76 -10.50 -11.19
N HIS A 461 16.63 -9.82 -10.94
CA HIS A 461 16.24 -8.62 -11.69
C HIS A 461 17.29 -7.50 -11.58
N VAL A 462 17.67 -7.12 -10.36
CA VAL A 462 18.70 -6.09 -10.12
C VAL A 462 20.04 -6.53 -10.72
N GLY A 463 20.41 -7.81 -10.60
CA GLY A 463 21.62 -8.38 -11.19
C GLY A 463 21.65 -8.28 -12.71
N CYS A 464 20.57 -8.61 -13.40
CA CYS A 464 20.47 -8.48 -14.86
C CYS A 464 20.64 -7.02 -15.31
N ILE A 465 19.95 -6.08 -14.66
CA ILE A 465 20.05 -4.66 -15.01
C ILE A 465 21.44 -4.09 -14.65
N ALA A 466 22.04 -4.52 -13.54
CA ALA A 466 23.40 -4.19 -13.17
C ALA A 466 24.42 -4.65 -14.21
N MET A 467 24.31 -5.90 -14.67
CA MET A 467 25.20 -6.45 -15.70
C MET A 467 25.08 -5.69 -17.02
N LEU A 468 23.87 -5.36 -17.46
CA LEU A 468 23.65 -4.54 -18.65
C LEU A 468 24.27 -3.15 -18.50
N LEU A 469 24.06 -2.48 -17.36
CA LEU A 469 24.65 -1.18 -17.08
C LEU A 469 26.19 -1.24 -17.10
N LEU A 470 26.80 -2.24 -16.47
CA LEU A 470 28.25 -2.40 -16.44
C LEU A 470 28.81 -2.68 -17.83
N TRP A 471 28.15 -3.53 -18.61
CA TRP A 471 28.57 -3.85 -19.96
C TRP A 471 28.55 -2.60 -20.85
N VAL A 472 27.43 -1.88 -20.90
CA VAL A 472 27.28 -0.66 -21.70
C VAL A 472 28.23 0.45 -21.22
N THR A 473 28.47 0.56 -19.91
CA THR A 473 29.39 1.56 -19.38
C THR A 473 30.85 1.23 -19.71
N ARG A 474 31.23 -0.06 -19.65
CA ARG A 474 32.58 -0.52 -20.03
C ARG A 474 32.89 -0.25 -21.50
N THR A 475 31.94 -0.48 -22.40
CA THR A 475 32.16 -0.30 -23.84
C THR A 475 32.18 1.18 -24.24
N THR A 476 31.37 2.02 -23.60
CA THR A 476 31.20 3.42 -24.01
C THR A 476 32.07 4.41 -23.27
N HIS A 477 32.60 4.05 -22.08
CA HIS A 477 33.31 4.94 -21.16
C HIS A 477 32.56 6.28 -20.89
N LYS A 478 31.23 6.31 -21.05
CA LYS A 478 30.39 7.51 -20.93
C LYS A 478 29.23 7.29 -19.96
N LYS A 479 28.67 8.41 -19.47
CA LYS A 479 27.48 8.41 -18.59
C LYS A 479 26.27 7.80 -19.28
N GLN A 480 25.69 6.76 -18.68
CA GLN A 480 24.52 6.05 -19.21
C GLN A 480 23.29 6.37 -18.35
N HIS A 481 22.76 7.59 -18.49
CA HIS A 481 21.70 8.10 -17.62
C HIS A 481 20.42 7.23 -17.63
N VAL A 482 20.05 6.63 -18.77
CA VAL A 482 18.83 5.82 -18.89
C VAL A 482 18.99 4.45 -18.20
N TYR A 483 20.08 3.73 -18.48
CA TYR A 483 20.37 2.45 -17.82
C TYR A 483 20.61 2.62 -16.32
N PHE A 484 21.28 3.71 -15.92
CA PHE A 484 21.48 4.02 -14.52
C PHE A 484 20.15 4.34 -13.82
N MET A 485 19.25 5.09 -14.45
CA MET A 485 17.90 5.33 -13.93
C MET A 485 17.09 4.02 -13.82
N GLY A 486 17.20 3.12 -14.81
CA GLY A 486 16.61 1.78 -14.77
C GLY A 486 17.14 0.96 -13.59
N PHE A 487 18.44 1.01 -13.33
CA PHE A 487 19.08 0.36 -12.19
C PHE A 487 18.60 0.92 -10.85
N LEU A 488 18.54 2.26 -10.70
CA LEU A 488 18.00 2.89 -9.49
C LEU A 488 16.53 2.52 -9.27
N ASN A 489 15.74 2.45 -10.34
CA ASN A 489 14.34 2.00 -10.25
C ASN A 489 14.23 0.53 -9.85
N ALA A 490 15.09 -0.35 -10.37
CA ALA A 490 15.15 -1.76 -9.96
C ALA A 490 15.55 -1.93 -8.49
N LEU A 491 16.52 -1.15 -7.99
CA LEU A 491 16.88 -1.12 -6.56
C LEU A 491 15.75 -0.60 -5.67
N LEU A 492 14.99 0.38 -6.16
CA LEU A 492 13.89 0.98 -5.41
C LEU A 492 12.58 0.20 -5.54
N PHE A 493 12.49 -0.72 -6.51
CA PHE A 493 11.31 -1.54 -6.75
C PHE A 493 10.90 -2.32 -5.51
N PRO A 494 11.75 -3.12 -4.83
CA PRO A 494 11.38 -3.88 -3.62
C PRO A 494 10.79 -3.02 -2.50
N HIS A 495 11.24 -1.77 -2.41
CA HIS A 495 10.80 -0.81 -1.39
C HIS A 495 9.48 -0.12 -1.72
N ARG A 496 9.11 -0.04 -3.00
CA ARG A 496 7.83 0.53 -3.49
C ARG A 496 6.85 -0.53 -4.02
N SER A 497 7.27 -1.80 -4.01
CA SER A 497 6.61 -2.85 -4.75
C SER A 497 5.31 -3.30 -4.08
N GLY A 498 4.25 -3.37 -4.90
CA GLY A 498 3.00 -3.97 -4.49
C GLY A 498 3.05 -5.49 -4.28
N PHE A 499 4.20 -6.14 -4.49
CA PHE A 499 4.48 -7.51 -4.03
C PHE A 499 4.69 -7.59 -2.50
N ARG A 500 4.74 -6.44 -1.80
CA ARG A 500 4.71 -6.33 -0.33
C ARG A 500 5.82 -7.13 0.35
N ILE A 501 7.03 -7.00 -0.18
CA ILE A 501 8.23 -7.54 0.45
C ILE A 501 8.43 -6.82 1.78
N ARG A 502 8.75 -7.55 2.86
CA ARG A 502 8.98 -6.92 4.16
C ARG A 502 10.23 -6.05 4.13
N PHE A 503 10.24 -5.02 4.98
CA PHE A 503 11.32 -4.03 5.06
C PHE A 503 12.69 -4.68 5.29
N ILE A 504 12.78 -5.68 6.17
CA ILE A 504 14.07 -6.34 6.46
C ILE A 504 14.61 -7.05 5.20
N TYR A 505 13.78 -7.84 4.52
CA TYR A 505 14.21 -8.55 3.32
C TYR A 505 14.55 -7.58 2.19
N ALA A 506 13.70 -6.57 1.95
CA ALA A 506 13.97 -5.54 0.96
C ALA A 506 15.26 -4.77 1.25
N THR A 507 15.50 -4.41 2.52
CA THR A 507 16.70 -3.67 2.94
C THR A 507 17.96 -4.51 2.81
N VAL A 508 17.97 -5.71 3.39
CA VAL A 508 19.16 -6.59 3.36
C VAL A 508 19.52 -6.94 1.92
N THR A 509 18.53 -7.30 1.09
CA THR A 509 18.77 -7.65 -0.32
C THR A 509 19.33 -6.46 -1.11
N THR A 510 18.67 -5.31 -1.06
CA THR A 510 19.09 -4.13 -1.85
C THR A 510 20.41 -3.53 -1.38
N VAL A 511 20.70 -3.54 -0.07
CA VAL A 511 22.01 -3.11 0.46
C VAL A 511 23.11 -4.07 0.01
N SER A 512 22.91 -5.38 0.13
CA SER A 512 23.87 -6.38 -0.34
C SER A 512 24.12 -6.26 -1.86
N LEU A 513 23.06 -6.12 -2.66
CA LEU A 513 23.17 -5.94 -4.11
C LEU A 513 23.88 -4.64 -4.48
N ALA A 514 23.64 -3.56 -3.75
CA ALA A 514 24.32 -2.29 -3.97
C ALA A 514 25.81 -2.38 -3.61
N ILE A 515 26.18 -3.02 -2.50
CA ILE A 515 27.58 -3.25 -2.14
C ILE A 515 28.28 -4.09 -3.22
N MET A 516 27.64 -5.18 -3.65
CA MET A 516 28.16 -6.01 -4.74
C MET A 516 28.31 -5.22 -6.03
N PHE A 517 27.36 -4.36 -6.38
CA PHE A 517 27.45 -3.48 -7.55
C PHE A 517 28.59 -2.45 -7.41
N MET A 518 28.76 -1.82 -6.25
CA MET A 518 29.85 -0.85 -6.01
C MET A 518 31.22 -1.49 -6.17
N ILE A 519 31.39 -2.74 -5.69
CA ILE A 519 32.62 -3.51 -5.85
C ILE A 519 32.81 -3.94 -7.31
N ALA A 520 31.78 -4.52 -7.93
CA ALA A 520 31.83 -4.99 -9.31
C ALA A 520 32.08 -3.85 -10.30
N SER A 521 31.43 -2.69 -10.10
CA SER A 521 31.68 -1.49 -10.92
C SER A 521 33.11 -0.98 -10.75
N ALA A 522 33.66 -0.97 -9.54
CA ALA A 522 35.06 -0.60 -9.33
C ALA A 522 36.03 -1.59 -10.01
N LEU A 523 35.73 -2.89 -10.00
CA LEU A 523 36.54 -3.91 -10.68
C LEU A 523 36.46 -3.82 -12.20
N VAL A 524 35.27 -3.59 -12.76
CA VAL A 524 35.04 -3.52 -14.21
C VAL A 524 35.60 -2.22 -14.81
N LEU A 525 35.59 -1.13 -14.05
CA LEU A 525 36.11 0.18 -14.48
C LEU A 525 37.60 0.36 -14.18
N ALA A 526 38.18 -0.45 -13.28
CA ALA A 526 39.62 -0.49 -13.06
C ALA A 526 40.32 -1.05 -14.31
N SER A 527 41.42 -0.41 -14.72
CA SER A 527 42.30 -0.95 -15.76
C SER A 527 42.92 -2.27 -15.26
N GLU A 528 43.17 -3.22 -16.17
CA GLU A 528 43.66 -4.59 -15.91
C GLU A 528 44.91 -4.66 -15.01
N THR A 529 45.66 -3.56 -14.90
CA THR A 529 46.91 -3.45 -14.12
C THR A 529 46.74 -2.84 -12.72
N SER A 530 45.55 -2.40 -12.33
CA SER A 530 45.32 -1.65 -11.08
C SER A 530 44.38 -2.37 -10.11
N SER A 531 44.75 -2.45 -8.84
CA SER A 531 43.84 -2.93 -7.80
C SER A 531 42.64 -1.98 -7.66
N PRO A 532 41.43 -2.47 -7.31
CA PRO A 532 40.22 -1.65 -7.21
C PRO A 532 40.38 -0.52 -6.18
N LEU A 533 41.15 -0.74 -5.12
CA LEU A 533 41.47 0.29 -4.13
C LEU A 533 42.32 1.42 -4.74
N LYS A 534 43.29 1.08 -5.59
CA LYS A 534 44.12 2.06 -6.30
C LYS A 534 43.32 2.83 -7.34
N PHE A 535 42.37 2.20 -8.02
CA PHE A 535 41.43 2.90 -8.91
C PHE A 535 40.56 3.92 -8.15
N VAL A 536 39.98 3.53 -7.01
CA VAL A 536 39.15 4.43 -6.19
C VAL A 536 39.95 5.62 -5.67
N LEU A 537 41.22 5.42 -5.29
CA LEU A 537 42.05 6.47 -4.70
C LEU A 537 42.75 7.35 -5.75
N SER A 538 43.32 6.75 -6.79
CA SER A 538 44.22 7.41 -7.74
C SER A 538 44.04 7.00 -9.21
N GLY A 539 42.94 6.31 -9.52
CA GLY A 539 42.58 5.94 -10.90
C GLY A 539 42.30 7.14 -11.79
N ASP A 540 42.02 6.84 -13.06
CA ASP A 540 41.73 7.84 -14.07
C ASP A 540 40.59 8.77 -13.61
N LYS A 541 40.81 10.09 -13.73
CA LYS A 541 39.97 11.11 -13.10
C LYS A 541 38.52 11.00 -13.58
N ASP A 542 38.31 10.79 -14.87
CA ASP A 542 36.97 10.79 -15.47
C ASP A 542 36.14 9.55 -15.11
N LEU A 543 36.77 8.36 -15.10
CA LEU A 543 36.10 7.11 -14.73
C LEU A 543 35.85 7.01 -13.22
N ARG A 544 36.79 7.48 -12.40
CA ARG A 544 36.60 7.60 -10.95
C ARG A 544 35.45 8.56 -10.64
N ASN A 545 35.39 9.67 -11.35
CA ASN A 545 34.32 10.66 -11.22
C ASN A 545 32.95 10.05 -11.53
N LEU A 546 32.84 9.29 -12.63
CA LEU A 546 31.63 8.54 -12.97
C LEU A 546 31.20 7.57 -11.87
N TRP A 547 32.16 6.83 -11.30
CA TRP A 547 31.88 5.88 -10.22
C TRP A 547 31.38 6.58 -8.95
N ILE A 548 32.02 7.68 -8.53
CA ILE A 548 31.59 8.48 -7.37
C ILE A 548 30.16 9.00 -7.56
N GLU A 549 29.83 9.49 -8.76
CA GLU A 549 28.48 9.95 -9.08
C GLU A 549 27.46 8.81 -8.92
N TYR A 550 27.72 7.63 -9.48
CA TYR A 550 26.82 6.48 -9.35
C TYR A 550 26.65 6.04 -7.90
N VAL A 551 27.75 5.92 -7.14
CA VAL A 551 27.71 5.55 -5.72
C VAL A 551 26.87 6.54 -4.91
N SER A 552 27.06 7.84 -5.13
CA SER A 552 26.33 8.88 -4.39
C SER A 552 24.81 8.77 -4.58
N TYR A 553 24.35 8.56 -5.82
CA TYR A 553 22.92 8.39 -6.11
C TYR A 553 22.36 7.08 -5.55
N ILE A 554 23.12 5.98 -5.61
CA ILE A 554 22.72 4.69 -5.04
C ILE A 554 22.50 4.82 -3.53
N VAL A 555 23.42 5.46 -2.80
CA VAL A 555 23.32 5.66 -1.36
C VAL A 555 22.05 6.46 -1.02
N VAL A 556 21.78 7.56 -1.73
CA VAL A 556 20.58 8.38 -1.51
C VAL A 556 19.30 7.59 -1.80
N VAL A 557 19.25 6.85 -2.91
CA VAL A 557 18.08 6.02 -3.28
C VAL A 557 17.82 4.93 -2.25
N LEU A 558 18.86 4.24 -1.76
CA LEU A 558 18.72 3.21 -0.74
C LEU A 558 18.20 3.79 0.57
N LEU A 559 18.74 4.92 1.02
CA LEU A 559 18.26 5.60 2.21
C LEU A 559 16.77 5.94 2.07
N LEU A 560 16.39 6.62 0.98
CA LEU A 560 14.98 6.96 0.72
C LEU A 560 14.09 5.72 0.63
N GLY A 561 14.52 4.67 -0.08
CA GLY A 561 13.80 3.41 -0.21
C GLY A 561 13.57 2.71 1.13
N MET A 562 14.62 2.59 1.94
CA MET A 562 14.54 2.04 3.29
C MET A 562 13.54 2.82 4.16
N PHE A 563 13.52 4.15 4.08
CA PHE A 563 12.55 4.97 4.82
C PHE A 563 11.10 4.72 4.38
N VAL A 564 10.86 4.62 3.07
CA VAL A 564 9.54 4.31 2.50
C VAL A 564 9.08 2.93 2.97
N SER A 565 9.90 1.90 2.77
CA SER A 565 9.57 0.53 3.15
C SER A 565 9.36 0.40 4.67
N ARG A 566 10.18 1.09 5.47
CA ARG A 566 10.05 1.12 6.93
C ARG A 566 8.72 1.74 7.35
N GLU A 567 8.28 2.81 6.69
CA GLU A 567 7.00 3.44 7.02
C GLU A 567 5.81 2.56 6.61
N GLU A 568 5.83 1.99 5.41
CA GLU A 568 4.80 1.03 5.01
C GLU A 568 4.69 -0.11 6.02
N GLU A 569 5.85 -0.63 6.47
CA GLU A 569 5.82 -1.72 7.43
C GLU A 569 5.26 -1.27 8.79
N SER A 570 5.66 -0.09 9.27
CA SER A 570 5.14 0.49 10.51
C SER A 570 3.63 0.71 10.46
N LEU A 571 3.10 1.22 9.35
CA LEU A 571 1.67 1.51 9.19
C LEU A 571 0.82 0.24 9.25
N ARG A 572 1.23 -0.82 8.56
CA ARG A 572 0.49 -2.08 8.57
C ARG A 572 0.61 -2.81 9.92
N ARG A 573 1.75 -2.74 10.62
CA ARG A 573 1.87 -3.24 12.02
C ARG A 573 0.93 -2.51 12.95
N THR A 574 0.85 -1.20 12.80
CA THR A 574 -0.07 -0.37 13.58
C THR A 574 -1.52 -0.75 13.29
N PHE A 575 -1.86 -0.94 12.02
CA PHE A 575 -3.19 -1.41 11.62
C PHE A 575 -3.53 -2.76 12.26
N PHE A 576 -2.60 -3.72 12.24
CA PHE A 576 -2.80 -5.03 12.84
C PHE A 576 -3.10 -4.93 14.34
N ILE A 577 -2.29 -4.18 15.10
CA ILE A 577 -2.46 -3.96 16.54
C ILE A 577 -3.80 -3.27 16.84
N LEU A 578 -4.08 -2.16 16.13
CA LEU A 578 -5.29 -1.38 16.35
C LEU A 578 -6.53 -2.20 16.02
N LYS A 579 -6.48 -2.98 14.93
CA LYS A 579 -7.59 -3.85 14.54
C LYS A 579 -7.84 -4.95 15.56
N SER A 580 -6.80 -5.63 16.04
CA SER A 580 -6.97 -6.68 17.04
C SER A 580 -7.56 -6.12 18.34
N LEU A 581 -7.05 -4.97 18.80
CA LEU A 581 -7.54 -4.33 20.02
C LEU A 581 -8.98 -3.84 19.86
N ARG A 582 -9.29 -3.19 18.73
CA ARG A 582 -10.64 -2.70 18.46
C ARG A 582 -11.67 -3.83 18.34
N THR A 583 -11.25 -4.99 17.86
CA THR A 583 -12.10 -6.18 17.81
C THR A 583 -12.43 -6.67 19.22
N LEU A 584 -11.44 -6.71 20.13
CA LEU A 584 -11.65 -7.06 21.54
C LEU A 584 -12.51 -6.04 22.29
N GLU A 585 -12.24 -4.75 22.11
CA GLU A 585 -13.06 -3.67 22.69
C GLU A 585 -14.51 -3.74 22.19
N PHE A 586 -14.69 -3.96 20.89
CA PHE A 586 -16.01 -4.10 20.31
C PHE A 586 -16.71 -5.35 20.84
N GLU A 587 -16.02 -6.47 21.03
CA GLU A 587 -16.59 -7.68 21.62
C GLU A 587 -17.08 -7.44 23.05
N GLN A 588 -16.27 -6.78 23.89
CA GLN A 588 -16.65 -6.38 25.25
C GLN A 588 -17.85 -5.42 25.24
N TRP A 589 -17.81 -4.40 24.38
CA TRP A 589 -18.90 -3.45 24.21
C TRP A 589 -20.18 -4.15 23.73
N PHE A 590 -20.06 -5.04 22.75
CA PHE A 590 -21.18 -5.76 22.16
C PHE A 590 -21.83 -6.71 23.16
N HIS A 591 -21.04 -7.44 23.95
CA HIS A 591 -21.56 -8.23 25.06
C HIS A 591 -22.30 -7.38 26.10
N THR A 592 -21.79 -6.18 26.39
CA THR A 592 -22.43 -5.23 27.30
C THR A 592 -23.76 -4.73 26.73
N VAL A 593 -23.80 -4.35 25.45
CA VAL A 593 -25.02 -3.93 24.76
C VAL A 593 -26.05 -5.05 24.71
N LEU A 594 -25.65 -6.29 24.44
CA LEU A 594 -26.55 -7.44 24.45
C LEU A 594 -27.14 -7.69 25.85
N LYS A 595 -26.34 -7.56 26.92
CA LYS A 595 -26.84 -7.65 28.30
C LYS A 595 -27.87 -6.56 28.60
N ILE A 596 -27.60 -5.31 28.18
CA ILE A 596 -28.52 -4.18 28.39
C ILE A 596 -29.81 -4.38 27.57
N GLN A 597 -29.73 -4.81 26.31
CA GLN A 597 -30.90 -5.09 25.48
C GLN A 597 -31.73 -6.25 26.05
N GLY A 598 -31.08 -7.31 26.54
CA GLY A 598 -31.73 -8.42 27.24
C GLY A 598 -32.49 -7.91 28.47
N TRP A 599 -31.80 -7.18 29.34
CA TRP A 599 -32.40 -6.58 30.53
C TRP A 599 -33.57 -5.63 30.20
N MET A 600 -33.43 -4.79 29.17
CA MET A 600 -34.48 -3.86 28.77
C MET A 600 -35.68 -4.59 28.19
N ARG A 601 -35.47 -5.67 27.43
CA ARG A 601 -36.53 -6.54 26.90
C ARG A 601 -37.27 -7.25 28.03
N ASP A 602 -36.56 -7.73 29.05
CA ASP A 602 -37.17 -8.38 30.21
C ASP A 602 -37.93 -7.38 31.08
N LYS A 603 -37.41 -6.17 31.26
CA LYS A 603 -38.11 -5.06 31.92
C LYS A 603 -39.36 -4.63 31.17
N LEU A 604 -39.31 -4.56 29.84
CA LEU A 604 -40.48 -4.28 28.99
C LEU A 604 -41.51 -5.39 29.10
N LYS A 605 -41.11 -6.67 29.02
CA LYS A 605 -42.01 -7.82 29.23
C LYS A 605 -42.63 -7.83 30.63
N ALA A 606 -41.87 -7.47 31.66
CA ALA A 606 -42.36 -7.37 33.02
C ALA A 606 -43.39 -6.24 33.15
N LYS A 607 -43.12 -5.05 32.60
CA LYS A 607 -44.11 -3.96 32.53
C LYS A 607 -45.35 -4.35 31.73
N LEU A 608 -45.20 -5.04 30.61
CA LEU A 608 -46.33 -5.49 29.78
C LEU A 608 -47.19 -6.53 30.51
N ARG A 609 -46.55 -7.44 31.27
CA ARG A 609 -47.24 -8.38 32.16
C ARG A 609 -47.97 -7.65 33.29
N GLN A 610 -47.34 -6.67 33.94
CA GLN A 610 -47.99 -5.86 34.98
C GLN A 610 -49.20 -5.09 34.44
N ILE A 611 -49.10 -4.49 33.24
CA ILE A 611 -50.23 -3.82 32.59
C ILE A 611 -51.36 -4.81 32.29
N ARG A 612 -51.02 -6.01 31.79
CA ARG A 612 -52.01 -7.04 31.46
C ARG A 612 -52.72 -7.58 32.70
N VAL A 613 -51.99 -7.83 33.79
CA VAL A 613 -52.55 -8.25 35.09
C VAL A 613 -53.49 -7.17 35.65
N ARG A 614 -53.07 -5.90 35.60
CA ARG A 614 -53.89 -4.77 36.05
C ARG A 614 -55.16 -4.60 35.22
N GLN A 615 -55.12 -4.86 33.91
CA GLN A 615 -56.31 -4.89 33.07
C GLN A 615 -57.25 -6.05 33.44
N SER A 616 -56.72 -7.26 33.68
CA SER A 616 -57.55 -8.39 34.12
C SER A 616 -58.17 -8.19 35.50
N GLU A 617 -57.50 -7.51 36.44
CA GLU A 617 -58.08 -7.17 37.75
C GLU A 617 -59.21 -6.13 37.64
N VAL A 618 -59.09 -5.17 36.72
CA VAL A 618 -60.15 -4.19 36.44
C VAL A 618 -61.38 -4.88 35.82
N VAL A 619 -61.16 -5.85 34.92
CA VAL A 619 -62.24 -6.65 34.32
C VAL A 619 -62.85 -7.63 35.35
N GLY A 620 -62.04 -8.22 36.24
CA GLY A 620 -62.49 -9.09 37.33
C GLY A 620 -63.34 -8.35 38.36
N ARG A 621 -62.95 -7.13 38.74
CA ARG A 621 -63.78 -6.27 39.62
C ARG A 621 -65.10 -5.85 38.98
N GLN A 622 -65.14 -5.63 37.67
CA GLN A 622 -66.39 -5.41 36.94
C GLN A 622 -67.28 -6.67 36.84
N GLY A 623 -66.69 -7.87 36.95
CA GLY A 623 -67.42 -9.14 37.00
C GLY A 623 -68.01 -9.45 38.38
N ASP A 624 -67.31 -9.10 39.47
CA ASP A 624 -67.80 -9.32 40.84
C ASP A 624 -68.89 -8.32 41.23
N ASP A 625 -68.83 -7.08 40.75
CA ASP A 625 -69.92 -6.09 40.93
C ASP A 625 -71.17 -6.39 40.08
N ALA A 626 -71.12 -7.35 39.15
CA ALA A 626 -72.25 -7.72 38.28
C ALA A 626 -73.26 -8.71 38.93
N THR A 627 -73.04 -9.14 40.18
CA THR A 627 -74.00 -10.01 40.91
C THR A 627 -75.00 -9.24 41.79
N LYS A 628 -74.97 -7.91 41.81
CA LYS A 628 -76.01 -7.10 42.45
C LYS A 628 -76.52 -6.01 41.51
N HIS A 629 -77.80 -6.18 41.15
CA HIS A 629 -78.71 -5.26 40.48
C HIS A 629 -78.84 -5.33 38.95
N HIS A 630 -80.05 -5.72 38.55
CA HIS A 630 -80.61 -5.52 37.23
C HIS A 630 -80.70 -4.03 36.86
N HIS A 631 -80.33 -3.79 35.60
CA HIS A 631 -80.51 -2.64 34.71
C HIS A 631 -81.85 -1.87 34.85
N PRO A 632 -81.90 -0.56 34.50
CA PRO A 632 -81.97 -0.16 33.09
C PRO A 632 -81.09 1.03 32.64
N SER A 633 -80.97 1.07 31.31
CA SER A 633 -80.27 1.99 30.43
C SER A 633 -80.58 3.49 30.59
N PHE A 634 -79.59 4.36 30.41
CA PHE A 634 -79.48 5.36 29.32
C PHE A 634 -78.28 6.33 29.54
N GLY A 635 -77.43 6.49 28.50
CA GLY A 635 -76.93 7.81 28.04
C GLY A 635 -75.60 8.44 28.54
N ILE A 636 -74.62 8.50 27.60
CA ILE A 636 -73.66 9.63 27.31
C ILE A 636 -72.32 9.70 28.14
N PRO A 637 -71.14 10.16 27.61
CA PRO A 637 -70.71 10.47 26.23
C PRO A 637 -69.45 9.69 25.74
N ARG A 638 -69.48 9.30 24.46
CA ARG A 638 -68.27 9.06 23.63
C ARG A 638 -67.62 10.41 23.31
N ARG A 639 -66.49 10.80 23.93
CA ARG A 639 -65.64 11.87 23.33
C ARG A 639 -64.15 11.93 23.71
N THR A 640 -63.62 11.11 24.61
CA THR A 640 -62.19 11.20 25.00
C THR A 640 -61.29 10.09 24.47
N MET A 641 -61.84 9.00 23.93
CA MET A 641 -61.05 7.87 23.41
C MET A 641 -60.74 7.96 21.90
N GLN A 642 -61.38 8.88 21.17
CA GLN A 642 -61.13 9.09 19.74
C GLN A 642 -59.90 9.95 19.45
N TRP A 643 -59.48 10.84 20.36
CA TRP A 643 -58.35 11.76 20.11
C TRP A 643 -56.98 11.10 20.27
N THR A 644 -56.83 10.10 21.14
CA THR A 644 -55.57 9.37 21.35
C THR A 644 -55.28 8.32 20.28
N LEU A 645 -56.33 7.72 19.69
CA LEU A 645 -56.21 6.82 18.54
C LEU A 645 -55.99 7.58 17.22
N LEU A 646 -56.60 8.77 17.05
CA LEU A 646 -56.37 9.63 15.88
C LEU A 646 -54.95 10.22 15.89
N ALA A 647 -54.41 10.61 17.05
CA ALA A 647 -53.04 11.12 17.18
C ALA A 647 -51.97 10.05 16.89
N MET A 648 -52.23 8.78 17.25
CA MET A 648 -51.33 7.67 16.91
C MET A 648 -51.42 7.24 15.44
N MET A 649 -52.60 7.34 14.80
CA MET A 649 -52.72 7.10 13.34
C MET A 649 -52.09 8.22 12.50
N VAL A 650 -52.19 9.49 12.89
CA VAL A 650 -51.57 10.61 12.16
C VAL A 650 -50.03 10.58 12.27
N ALA A 651 -49.48 10.16 13.41
CA ALA A 651 -48.03 9.94 13.56
C ALA A 651 -47.51 8.73 12.76
N ALA A 652 -48.35 7.69 12.58
CA ALA A 652 -48.03 6.54 11.74
C ALA A 652 -48.15 6.84 10.23
N LEU A 653 -49.08 7.72 9.82
CA LEU A 653 -49.25 8.13 8.42
C LEU A 653 -48.19 9.14 7.96
N ALA A 654 -47.71 10.01 8.85
CA ALA A 654 -46.64 10.98 8.56
C ALA A 654 -45.26 10.32 8.37
N MET A 655 -45.04 9.12 8.95
CA MET A 655 -43.80 8.35 8.73
C MET A 655 -43.83 7.44 7.50
N MET A 656 -44.96 7.36 6.77
CA MET A 656 -45.09 6.53 5.56
C MET A 656 -45.19 7.33 4.25
N THR A 657 -44.97 8.66 4.28
CA THR A 657 -45.00 9.51 3.08
C THR A 657 -43.69 10.28 2.89
N GLU A 658 -42.63 9.59 2.49
CA GLU A 658 -41.62 10.16 1.60
C GLU A 658 -41.54 9.29 0.33
N ALA A 659 -41.92 9.91 -0.78
CA ALA A 659 -42.22 9.30 -2.06
C ALA A 659 -40.96 8.81 -2.79
N ALA A 660 -41.07 7.60 -3.33
CA ALA A 660 -40.30 7.15 -4.50
C ALA A 660 -40.93 7.74 -5.80
N PRO A 661 -40.13 7.97 -6.87
CA PRO A 661 -40.59 8.51 -8.16
C PRO A 661 -41.22 7.41 -9.07
N PRO A 662 -41.82 7.77 -10.23
CA PRO A 662 -42.93 7.02 -10.83
C PRO A 662 -42.54 5.82 -11.73
N ARG A 663 -43.54 4.94 -11.90
CA ARG A 663 -43.56 3.69 -12.69
C ARG A 663 -43.17 3.84 -14.17
N VAL A 664 -42.38 2.87 -14.67
CA VAL A 664 -42.26 2.51 -16.10
C VAL A 664 -42.67 1.04 -16.26
N ARG A 665 -43.60 0.79 -17.19
CA ARG A 665 -44.50 -0.38 -17.28
C ARG A 665 -43.90 -1.66 -17.91
N ASN A 666 -42.59 -1.75 -18.08
CA ASN A 666 -41.92 -2.93 -18.66
C ASN A 666 -41.03 -3.70 -17.65
N LEU A 667 -41.12 -3.37 -16.36
CA LEU A 667 -40.31 -3.99 -15.31
C LEU A 667 -40.95 -5.21 -14.66
N GLU A 668 -42.27 -5.39 -14.73
CA GLU A 668 -42.96 -6.46 -13.98
C GLU A 668 -42.63 -7.86 -14.54
N GLU A 669 -42.58 -8.06 -15.85
CA GLU A 669 -42.15 -9.35 -16.43
C GLU A 669 -40.65 -9.65 -16.19
N SER A 670 -39.80 -8.61 -16.23
CA SER A 670 -38.38 -8.76 -15.89
C SER A 670 -38.16 -9.00 -14.39
N GLN A 671 -39.03 -8.45 -13.54
CA GLN A 671 -39.01 -8.68 -12.11
C GLN A 671 -39.51 -10.07 -11.78
N ASP A 672 -40.54 -10.58 -12.45
CA ASP A 672 -41.04 -11.93 -12.23
C ASP A 672 -40.02 -12.99 -12.66
N ILE A 673 -39.30 -12.79 -13.76
CA ILE A 673 -38.20 -13.68 -14.17
C ILE A 673 -37.00 -13.55 -13.21
N ALA A 674 -36.64 -12.33 -12.80
CA ALA A 674 -35.57 -12.11 -11.82
C ALA A 674 -35.93 -12.64 -10.42
N GLN A 675 -37.22 -12.65 -10.08
CA GLN A 675 -37.78 -13.13 -8.83
C GLN A 675 -37.88 -14.66 -8.86
N GLN A 676 -38.25 -15.28 -9.99
CA GLN A 676 -38.14 -16.73 -10.18
C GLN A 676 -36.67 -17.20 -10.13
N ILE A 677 -35.73 -16.47 -10.72
CA ILE A 677 -34.30 -16.81 -10.64
C ILE A 677 -33.77 -16.58 -9.22
N ARG A 678 -34.20 -15.52 -8.53
CA ARG A 678 -33.89 -15.31 -7.11
C ARG A 678 -34.46 -16.42 -6.25
N GLU A 679 -35.71 -16.81 -6.47
CA GLU A 679 -36.35 -17.91 -5.74
C GLU A 679 -35.68 -19.25 -6.03
N LYS A 680 -35.29 -19.52 -7.27
CA LYS A 680 -34.59 -20.77 -7.62
C LYS A 680 -33.19 -20.80 -7.00
N ASN A 681 -32.47 -19.67 -7.02
CA ASN A 681 -31.18 -19.53 -6.34
C ASN A 681 -31.32 -19.56 -4.81
N GLN A 682 -32.39 -19.00 -4.27
CA GLN A 682 -32.69 -19.00 -2.85
C GLN A 682 -33.09 -20.39 -2.39
N ARG A 683 -33.88 -21.15 -3.17
CA ARG A 683 -34.16 -22.57 -2.92
C ARG A 683 -32.91 -23.44 -3.06
N HIS A 684 -31.99 -23.13 -3.98
CA HIS A 684 -30.72 -23.84 -4.08
C HIS A 684 -29.75 -23.52 -2.92
N LEU A 685 -29.73 -22.26 -2.47
CA LEU A 685 -28.98 -21.82 -1.29
C LEU A 685 -29.61 -22.32 0.01
N GLU A 686 -30.94 -22.43 0.09
CA GLU A 686 -31.68 -23.05 1.18
C GLU A 686 -31.51 -24.57 1.17
N GLY A 687 -31.38 -25.20 0.01
CA GLY A 687 -30.98 -26.60 -0.12
C GLY A 687 -29.56 -26.85 0.41
N LYS A 688 -28.60 -26.00 0.03
CA LYS A 688 -27.22 -26.04 0.58
C LYS A 688 -27.17 -25.68 2.06
N ALA A 689 -28.00 -24.74 2.52
CA ALA A 689 -28.09 -24.35 3.92
C ALA A 689 -28.80 -25.42 4.76
N ARG A 690 -29.79 -26.15 4.23
CA ARG A 690 -30.42 -27.29 4.90
C ARG A 690 -29.46 -28.49 5.01
N ILE A 691 -28.65 -28.74 3.98
CA ILE A 691 -27.59 -29.76 4.06
C ILE A 691 -26.55 -29.36 5.12
N ARG A 692 -26.20 -28.07 5.20
CA ARG A 692 -25.25 -27.52 6.18
C ARG A 692 -25.81 -27.39 7.60
N ASP A 693 -27.09 -27.07 7.75
CA ASP A 693 -27.79 -26.99 9.04
C ASP A 693 -28.17 -28.38 9.57
N ALA A 694 -28.30 -29.41 8.71
CA ALA A 694 -28.39 -30.81 9.12
C ALA A 694 -27.03 -31.38 9.62
N GLN A 695 -25.93 -30.72 9.23
CA GLN A 695 -24.57 -30.98 9.73
C GLN A 695 -24.27 -30.15 11.00
N GLU A 696 -24.58 -28.85 11.02
CA GLU A 696 -24.37 -27.95 12.16
C GLU A 696 -25.42 -28.14 13.30
N GLY A 697 -26.63 -28.61 12.99
CA GLY A 697 -27.72 -28.79 13.95
C GLY A 697 -27.61 -30.07 14.78
N ARG A 698 -26.76 -31.01 14.38
CA ARG A 698 -26.35 -32.15 15.21
C ARG A 698 -25.24 -31.76 16.19
N PHE A 699 -24.38 -30.81 15.81
CA PHE A 699 -23.28 -30.30 16.63
C PHE A 699 -23.76 -29.61 17.92
N TRP A 700 -24.73 -28.71 17.84
CA TRP A 700 -25.20 -27.97 19.03
C TRP A 700 -26.19 -28.73 19.92
N ARG A 701 -26.73 -29.87 19.46
CA ARG A 701 -27.72 -30.65 20.23
C ARG A 701 -27.08 -31.71 21.14
N ASN A 702 -25.78 -31.94 20.99
CA ASN A 702 -25.01 -32.87 21.82
C ASN A 702 -24.07 -32.14 22.81
N HIS A 703 -24.01 -30.80 22.79
CA HIS A 703 -23.09 -29.97 23.61
C HIS A 703 -23.79 -28.85 24.42
N LEU A 704 -25.12 -28.90 24.51
CA LEU A 704 -25.92 -28.38 25.61
C LEU A 704 -26.66 -29.58 26.21
#